data_AF-A0A9N9VX18-F1
#
_entry.id   AF-A0A9N9VX18-F1
#
_cell.length_a   1.000
_cell.length_b   1.000
_cell.length_c   1.000
_cell.angle_alpha   90.00
_cell.angle_beta   90.00
_cell.angle_gamma   90.00
#
_symmetry.space_group_name_H-M   'P 1'
#
loop_
_entity.id
_entity.type
_entity.pdbx_description
1 polymer ?
#
loop_
_entity_poly.entity_id
_entity_poly.type
_entity_poly.pdbx_seq_one_letter_code
_entity_poly.pdbx_strand_id
1 'polypeptide(L)'
;MALNVVFDPPGAPATGSDTNRLAIQMTQDCDCDDQAEFWPVAIRGKIPQSLKEDGIFRVREGDEGFFVRQKQRMVWVQFFTSHEAVDVVVPSDSFARGRPFRPLREKLAESSTVPTPAGQVSDLSVGRDKISRFCYRFWGTVGNAQNRHNIVNVLGMPSHIYDMFFSAENSLRLVNTALDGLLPAVRGLFEKQTWTIHDILHLRSATSTWPGDGVTIYVRPYTHLDQRQQDINDSALYVGSSNNVYKRHQQHENCIAKNDPSRHYTLAARSNSKNRKTIPLIFWPLSTYQTFSGPCTFVAEQLMIGALFTWHADISAAANEPSIKQNWLSGSAFLYRIAQSTRIAVGLPNPPWKGANVASPIFQYKNAPFDIPCFRMEDRNIYRLPARFSPRSKGKALYNSIKYHASDKQNKHVEFMLGTSAVDENKLPSLLICYLVFEVMHDGKIHEHPWVGSPTIGPFENFDSASRLGIRVEWYDKTQRKWLSLKLQNGNYSWPRLHQTRDPEDAIRHWREAMNLIQLFEGIEYVGDKMDGFPRRAWFGNKRILMLQVDHLQQRARWTTRPSHRRPVPRRTKFDMNVNAIKDAFVGKGTIIRKEGPPPVDSPFWRLTESDVLKRNKMGQREGGARCDLCIISRREVGTDGRIFWDCVRDNNRTDVWVCVCCSALNRPCTFSAPSTLMNKWGDDKPWVTKGTPLSMCSRTEWRFLVFYRTLTPAELQTAQEIATPLGGERNLMDFADVQEEEQQVAVAEEDSEEHLEEDE
;
A
#
# COMPACT_ATOMS: atom_id res chain seq x y z
N MET A 1 7.31 -16.00 15.14
CA MET A 1 6.33 -17.11 15.22
C MET A 1 4.94 -16.63 15.66
N ALA A 2 4.81 -15.54 16.44
CA ALA A 2 3.56 -14.92 16.92
C ALA A 2 2.35 -14.73 15.96
N LEU A 3 2.50 -14.79 14.63
CA LEU A 3 1.47 -14.30 13.69
C LEU A 3 0.56 -15.38 13.08
N ASN A 4 0.90 -16.68 13.17
CA ASN A 4 -0.04 -17.75 12.75
C ASN A 4 -1.17 -17.98 13.75
N VAL A 5 -1.04 -17.42 14.95
CA VAL A 5 -2.06 -17.37 16.00
C VAL A 5 -2.96 -16.13 15.90
N VAL A 6 -2.62 -15.21 15.00
CA VAL A 6 -3.23 -13.88 14.88
C VAL A 6 -4.24 -13.80 13.73
N PHE A 7 -4.19 -14.77 12.80
CA PHE A 7 -5.14 -14.90 11.71
C PHE A 7 -5.98 -16.16 11.91
N ASP A 8 -7.14 -16.02 12.54
CA ASP A 8 -8.27 -16.77 12.02
C ASP A 8 -8.49 -16.27 10.59
N PRO A 9 -8.55 -17.14 9.57
CA PRO A 9 -9.22 -16.78 8.34
C PRO A 9 -10.62 -16.28 8.76
N PRO A 10 -11.03 -15.07 8.40
CA PRO A 10 -12.37 -14.59 8.69
C PRO A 10 -13.35 -15.50 7.93
N GLY A 11 -13.87 -16.49 8.64
CA GLY A 11 -14.62 -17.61 8.06
C GLY A 11 -14.39 -18.96 8.76
N ALA A 12 -13.29 -19.16 9.49
CA ALA A 12 -13.19 -20.31 10.39
C ALA A 12 -14.12 -20.05 11.59
N PRO A 13 -15.15 -20.88 11.83
CA PRO A 13 -15.87 -20.77 13.07
C PRO A 13 -14.84 -21.01 14.17
N ALA A 14 -14.64 -20.02 15.04
CA ALA A 14 -14.09 -20.27 16.37
C ALA A 14 -14.99 -21.35 16.95
N THR A 15 -14.55 -22.61 16.86
CA THR A 15 -15.21 -23.67 17.60
C THR A 15 -15.16 -23.20 19.04
N GLY A 16 -16.27 -23.28 19.78
CA GLY A 16 -16.41 -22.68 21.11
C GLY A 16 -15.41 -23.18 22.19
N SER A 17 -14.35 -23.87 21.80
CA SER A 17 -13.24 -24.38 22.60
C SER A 17 -11.97 -23.49 22.62
N ASP A 18 -11.79 -22.54 21.68
CA ASP A 18 -10.51 -21.80 21.57
C ASP A 18 -10.35 -20.62 22.54
N THR A 19 -11.43 -20.07 23.07
CA THR A 19 -11.39 -18.93 24.02
C THR A 19 -10.87 -19.29 25.42
N ASN A 20 -10.71 -20.58 25.72
CA ASN A 20 -10.19 -21.07 27.01
C ASN A 20 -8.71 -21.48 26.98
N ARG A 21 -8.02 -21.36 25.84
CA ARG A 21 -6.62 -21.78 25.73
C ARG A 21 -5.70 -20.71 26.33
N LEU A 22 -4.85 -21.09 27.29
CA LEU A 22 -3.88 -20.16 27.88
C LEU A 22 -2.66 -20.00 26.98
N ALA A 23 -2.25 -18.78 26.70
CA ALA A 23 -1.01 -18.51 25.98
C ALA A 23 0.18 -19.01 26.79
N ILE A 24 1.18 -19.59 26.11
CA ILE A 24 2.45 -19.95 26.74
C ILE A 24 3.63 -19.53 25.88
N GLN A 25 4.80 -19.41 26.50
CA GLN A 25 6.07 -19.20 25.83
C GLN A 25 7.15 -20.06 26.49
N MET A 26 7.93 -20.79 25.70
CA MET A 26 9.02 -21.61 26.22
C MET A 26 10.11 -20.75 26.87
N THR A 27 10.61 -21.19 28.01
CA THR A 27 11.68 -20.53 28.77
C THR A 27 13.02 -21.26 28.65
N GLN A 28 13.03 -22.42 27.98
CA GLN A 28 14.21 -23.23 27.69
C GLN A 28 13.91 -24.17 26.53
N ASP A 29 14.95 -24.69 25.88
CA ASP A 29 14.83 -25.70 24.83
C ASP A 29 14.24 -27.02 25.38
N CYS A 30 13.47 -27.72 24.56
CA CYS A 30 12.88 -29.02 24.89
C CYS A 30 12.90 -29.96 23.68
N ASP A 31 13.64 -31.06 23.82
CA ASP A 31 13.63 -32.17 22.87
C ASP A 31 12.38 -33.03 23.09
N CYS A 32 11.57 -33.17 22.04
CA CYS A 32 10.30 -33.87 22.07
C CYS A 32 10.41 -35.18 21.27
N ASP A 33 10.47 -36.30 21.98
CA ASP A 33 10.27 -37.63 21.39
C ASP A 33 8.77 -37.93 21.27
N ASP A 34 8.24 -37.83 20.06
CA ASP A 34 6.83 -38.03 19.76
C ASP A 34 6.40 -39.50 19.78
N GLN A 35 7.33 -40.45 19.92
CA GLN A 35 7.05 -41.87 20.11
C GLN A 35 6.92 -42.26 21.58
N ALA A 36 7.29 -41.38 22.50
CA ALA A 36 7.37 -41.73 23.91
C ALA A 36 6.02 -42.21 24.48
N GLU A 37 6.06 -43.27 25.28
CA GLU A 37 4.86 -43.96 25.78
C GLU A 37 3.94 -43.08 26.63
N PHE A 38 4.47 -42.00 27.20
CA PHE A 38 3.68 -41.05 28.00
C PHE A 38 2.86 -40.08 27.13
N TRP A 39 3.11 -39.97 25.82
CA TRP A 39 2.30 -39.16 24.91
C TRP A 39 0.91 -39.77 24.75
N PRO A 40 -0.16 -38.96 24.74
CA PRO A 40 -1.49 -39.43 24.38
C PRO A 40 -1.48 -40.11 23.01
N VAL A 41 -2.14 -41.27 22.89
CA VAL A 41 -2.26 -42.04 21.64
C VAL A 41 -2.76 -41.17 20.47
N ALA A 42 -3.60 -40.17 20.77
CA ALA A 42 -4.14 -39.25 19.78
C ALA A 42 -3.10 -38.36 19.07
N ILE A 43 -1.91 -38.15 19.64
CA ILE A 43 -0.86 -37.28 19.08
C ILE A 43 0.50 -37.98 18.92
N ARG A 44 0.66 -39.19 19.48
CA ARG A 44 1.88 -39.99 19.37
C ARG A 44 2.19 -40.30 17.90
N GLY A 45 3.43 -40.05 17.48
CA GLY A 45 3.93 -40.30 16.13
C GLY A 45 3.29 -39.48 15.02
N LYS A 46 2.64 -38.36 15.36
CA LYS A 46 1.95 -37.50 14.38
C LYS A 46 2.76 -36.30 13.93
N ILE A 47 3.94 -36.05 14.49
CA ILE A 47 4.77 -34.94 14.04
C ILE A 47 5.40 -35.31 12.70
N PRO A 48 5.21 -34.50 11.62
CA PRO A 48 5.80 -34.78 10.33
C PRO A 48 7.32 -34.87 10.37
N GLN A 49 7.89 -35.83 9.62
CA GLN A 49 9.34 -36.03 9.56
C GLN A 49 10.09 -34.78 9.06
N SER A 50 9.45 -33.96 8.23
CA SER A 50 9.98 -32.69 7.73
C SER A 50 10.25 -31.66 8.82
N LEU A 51 9.62 -31.80 10.00
CA LEU A 51 9.83 -30.91 11.14
C LEU A 51 10.87 -31.43 12.14
N LYS A 52 11.37 -32.66 11.95
CA LYS A 52 12.30 -33.31 12.88
C LYS A 52 13.74 -33.10 12.41
N GLU A 53 14.60 -32.68 13.34
CA GLU A 53 16.06 -32.65 13.16
C GLU A 53 16.61 -33.92 13.79
N ASP A 54 17.33 -34.75 13.01
CA ASP A 54 17.87 -36.05 13.47
C ASP A 54 16.82 -36.99 14.10
N GLY A 55 15.57 -36.90 13.64
CA GLY A 55 14.45 -37.70 14.14
C GLY A 55 13.78 -37.17 15.41
N ILE A 56 14.22 -36.02 15.95
CA ILE A 56 13.67 -35.38 17.15
C ILE A 56 13.01 -34.05 16.77
N PHE A 57 11.85 -33.75 17.34
CA PHE A 57 11.26 -32.42 17.23
C PHE A 57 11.79 -31.54 18.37
N ARG A 58 12.40 -30.40 18.06
CA ARG A 58 12.89 -29.47 19.08
C ARG A 58 12.01 -28.25 19.17
N VAL A 59 11.53 -27.97 20.38
CA VAL A 59 10.88 -26.70 20.72
C VAL A 59 11.93 -25.82 21.39
N ARG A 60 12.14 -24.60 20.89
CA ARG A 60 13.21 -23.71 21.34
C ARG A 60 12.73 -22.71 22.38
N GLU A 61 13.65 -22.19 23.18
CA GLU A 61 13.41 -21.04 24.04
C GLU A 61 12.80 -19.88 23.23
N GLY A 62 11.74 -19.27 23.76
CA GLY A 62 11.01 -18.19 23.12
C GLY A 62 9.88 -18.63 22.19
N ASP A 63 9.78 -19.93 21.84
CA ASP A 63 8.68 -20.44 21.02
C ASP A 63 7.33 -20.24 21.72
N GLU A 64 6.34 -19.82 20.95
CA GLU A 64 5.01 -19.40 21.41
C GLU A 64 3.97 -20.48 21.08
N GLY A 65 3.15 -20.84 22.06
CA GLY A 65 2.10 -21.85 21.88
C GLY A 65 0.89 -21.62 22.77
N PHE A 66 -0.03 -22.58 22.76
CA PHE A 66 -1.20 -22.59 23.63
C PHE A 66 -1.24 -23.85 24.49
N PHE A 67 -1.51 -23.66 25.76
CA PHE A 67 -1.84 -24.72 26.69
C PHE A 67 -3.13 -25.43 26.26
N VAL A 68 -3.07 -26.75 26.12
CA VAL A 68 -4.22 -27.60 25.81
C VAL A 68 -4.71 -28.29 27.09
N ARG A 69 -3.85 -29.08 27.73
CA ARG A 69 -4.15 -29.77 29.00
C ARG A 69 -2.89 -30.21 29.73
N GLN A 70 -2.99 -30.45 31.04
CA GLN A 70 -1.89 -30.95 31.86
C GLN A 70 -2.19 -32.34 32.41
N LYS A 71 -1.18 -33.22 32.44
CA LYS A 71 -1.19 -34.50 33.15
C LYS A 71 0.12 -34.64 33.93
N GLN A 72 0.03 -34.60 35.26
CA GLN A 72 1.21 -34.58 36.15
C GLN A 72 2.16 -33.42 35.81
N ARG A 73 3.47 -33.69 35.65
CA ARG A 73 4.50 -32.70 35.27
C ARG A 73 4.59 -32.48 33.77
N MET A 74 3.76 -33.15 32.96
CA MET A 74 3.78 -33.03 31.51
C MET A 74 2.56 -32.26 31.04
N VAL A 75 2.78 -31.34 30.11
CA VAL A 75 1.76 -30.43 29.58
C VAL A 75 1.67 -30.61 28.09
N TRP A 76 0.47 -30.89 27.61
CA TRP A 76 0.18 -30.85 26.18
C TRP A 76 -0.03 -29.40 25.76
N VAL A 77 0.83 -28.96 24.85
CA VAL A 77 0.84 -27.64 24.23
C VAL A 77 0.66 -27.81 22.72
N GLN A 78 -0.02 -26.86 22.11
CA GLN A 78 -0.05 -26.70 20.66
C GLN A 78 0.85 -25.52 20.24
N PHE A 79 1.89 -25.79 19.46
CA PHE A 79 2.72 -24.77 18.80
C PHE A 79 2.26 -24.57 17.36
N PHE A 80 2.62 -23.45 16.76
CA PHE A 80 2.27 -23.12 15.38
C PHE A 80 3.53 -22.90 14.58
N THR A 81 3.76 -23.76 13.58
CA THR A 81 4.78 -23.55 12.55
C THR A 81 4.18 -22.73 11.41
N SER A 82 4.98 -22.38 10.39
CA SER A 82 4.54 -21.66 9.17
C SER A 82 3.36 -22.33 8.47
N HIS A 83 3.20 -23.64 8.60
CA HIS A 83 2.31 -24.43 7.76
C HIS A 83 1.28 -25.25 8.54
N GLU A 84 1.48 -25.50 9.83
CA GLU A 84 0.57 -26.33 10.62
C GLU A 84 0.67 -26.07 12.13
N ALA A 85 -0.37 -26.51 12.85
CA ALA A 85 -0.34 -26.58 14.31
C ALA A 85 0.25 -27.93 14.73
N VAL A 86 1.26 -27.91 15.58
CA VAL A 86 1.97 -29.09 16.07
C VAL A 86 1.67 -29.27 17.55
N ASP A 87 1.07 -30.42 17.87
CA ASP A 87 0.79 -30.83 19.24
C ASP A 87 2.02 -31.52 19.85
N VAL A 88 2.47 -31.03 21.00
CA VAL A 88 3.63 -31.58 21.72
C VAL A 88 3.38 -31.67 23.21
N VAL A 89 4.17 -32.51 23.88
CA VAL A 89 4.14 -32.65 25.33
C VAL A 89 5.47 -32.15 25.90
N VAL A 90 5.42 -31.11 26.73
CA VAL A 90 6.58 -30.48 27.37
C VAL A 90 6.48 -30.51 28.91
N PRO A 91 7.59 -30.45 29.64
CA PRO A 91 7.57 -30.30 31.09
C PRO A 91 6.85 -29.02 31.57
N SER A 92 6.17 -29.08 32.72
CA SER A 92 5.39 -27.96 33.24
C SER A 92 6.22 -26.75 33.68
N ASP A 93 7.53 -26.94 33.87
CA ASP A 93 8.53 -25.96 34.28
C ASP A 93 9.34 -25.40 33.10
N SER A 94 9.09 -25.85 31.85
CA SER A 94 9.82 -25.40 30.66
C SER A 94 9.20 -24.19 29.96
N PHE A 95 8.15 -23.58 30.51
CA PHE A 95 7.44 -22.47 29.88
C PHE A 95 6.79 -21.49 30.86
N ALA A 96 6.62 -20.24 30.42
CA ALA A 96 5.84 -19.22 31.09
C ALA A 96 4.36 -19.28 30.65
N ARG A 97 3.43 -19.04 31.59
CA ARG A 97 1.98 -18.96 31.32
C ARG A 97 1.54 -17.50 31.17
N GLY A 98 0.72 -17.25 30.16
CA GLY A 98 0.13 -15.98 29.83
C GLY A 98 -1.38 -15.94 30.09
N ARG A 99 -2.05 -15.02 29.40
CA ARG A 99 -3.51 -14.82 29.45
C ARG A 99 -4.24 -15.80 28.51
N PRO A 100 -5.56 -16.01 28.72
CA PRO A 100 -6.39 -16.74 27.77
C PRO A 100 -6.35 -16.11 26.39
N PHE A 101 -6.41 -16.95 25.35
CA PHE A 101 -6.40 -16.53 23.97
C PHE A 101 -7.46 -15.48 23.71
N ARG A 102 -7.07 -14.46 22.95
CA ARG A 102 -7.97 -13.44 22.44
C ARG A 102 -7.80 -13.27 20.94
N PRO A 103 -8.89 -13.15 20.17
CA PRO A 103 -8.82 -12.77 18.77
C PRO A 103 -8.07 -11.45 18.59
N LEU A 104 -7.32 -11.30 17.48
CA LEU A 104 -6.58 -10.06 17.18
C LEU A 104 -7.47 -8.81 17.27
N ARG A 105 -8.75 -8.95 16.89
CA ARG A 105 -9.77 -7.91 16.99
C ARG A 105 -9.87 -7.31 18.39
N GLU A 106 -9.89 -8.16 19.40
CA GLU A 106 -9.98 -7.76 20.80
C GLU A 106 -8.64 -7.24 21.32
N LYS A 107 -7.54 -7.90 20.95
CA LYS A 107 -6.17 -7.47 21.29
C LYS A 107 -5.90 -6.03 20.85
N LEU A 108 -6.36 -5.66 19.65
CA LEU A 108 -6.22 -4.32 19.09
C LEU A 108 -7.20 -3.31 19.69
N ALA A 109 -8.42 -3.72 20.05
CA ALA A 109 -9.44 -2.83 20.62
C ALA A 109 -8.97 -2.15 21.92
N GLU A 110 -8.21 -2.86 22.77
CA GLU A 110 -7.63 -2.29 24.00
C GLU A 110 -6.55 -1.23 23.74
N SER A 111 -5.91 -1.28 22.56
CA SER A 111 -4.86 -0.33 22.17
C SER A 111 -5.38 0.87 21.38
N SER A 112 -6.63 0.79 20.86
CA SER A 112 -7.16 1.70 19.82
C SER A 112 -8.38 2.52 20.29
N THR A 113 -8.52 2.80 21.58
CA THR A 113 -9.63 3.63 22.06
C THR A 113 -9.47 5.07 21.59
N VAL A 114 -10.48 5.60 20.90
CA VAL A 114 -10.58 7.04 20.61
C VAL A 114 -10.41 7.80 21.92
N PRO A 115 -9.41 8.70 22.04
CA PRO A 115 -9.16 9.39 23.29
C PRO A 115 -10.41 10.16 23.74
N THR A 116 -10.65 10.21 25.04
CA THR A 116 -11.71 11.06 25.58
C THR A 116 -11.22 12.51 25.56
N PRO A 117 -11.99 13.47 25.01
CA PRO A 117 -11.65 14.88 25.08
C PRO A 117 -11.47 15.31 26.54
N ALA A 118 -10.31 15.86 26.86
CA ALA A 118 -9.99 16.37 28.18
C ALA A 118 -10.52 17.80 28.33
N GLY A 119 -11.34 18.04 29.36
CA GLY A 119 -11.79 19.36 29.84
C GLY A 119 -12.48 20.24 28.80
N GLN A 120 -13.76 20.57 28.99
CA GLN A 120 -14.43 21.56 28.14
C GLN A 120 -14.05 22.99 28.57
N VAL A 121 -13.69 23.84 27.61
CA VAL A 121 -13.58 25.28 27.87
C VAL A 121 -14.98 25.80 28.19
N SER A 122 -15.14 26.31 29.41
CA SER A 122 -16.45 26.64 29.99
C SER A 122 -16.97 28.03 29.61
N ASP A 123 -16.12 28.86 29.01
CA ASP A 123 -16.47 30.26 28.77
C ASP A 123 -17.35 30.45 27.52
N LEU A 124 -18.66 30.57 27.73
CA LEU A 124 -19.66 30.88 26.71
C LEU A 124 -19.80 32.39 26.45
N SER A 125 -19.04 33.25 27.14
CA SER A 125 -19.15 34.71 27.02
C SER A 125 -18.53 35.26 25.72
N VAL A 126 -17.71 34.44 25.04
CA VAL A 126 -17.07 34.80 23.78
C VAL A 126 -17.98 34.39 22.61
N GLY A 127 -18.57 35.39 21.95
CA GLY A 127 -19.41 35.23 20.75
C GLY A 127 -20.82 35.80 20.92
N ARG A 128 -21.28 36.56 19.92
CA ARG A 128 -22.57 37.30 19.98
C ARG A 128 -23.78 36.44 19.65
N ASP A 129 -23.59 35.35 18.92
CA ASP A 129 -24.64 34.51 18.36
C ASP A 129 -24.34 33.01 18.57
N LYS A 130 -25.28 32.12 18.23
CA LYS A 130 -25.13 30.68 18.51
C LYS A 130 -23.96 30.05 17.76
N ILE A 131 -23.74 30.43 16.49
CA ILE A 131 -22.66 29.86 15.67
C ILE A 131 -21.27 30.34 16.13
N SER A 132 -21.16 31.60 16.55
CA SER A 132 -19.93 32.16 17.10
C SER A 132 -19.58 31.48 18.42
N ARG A 133 -20.53 31.31 19.33
CA ARG A 133 -20.34 30.56 20.59
C ARG A 133 -19.97 29.09 20.34
N PHE A 134 -20.59 28.44 19.35
CA PHE A 134 -20.20 27.10 18.92
C PHE A 134 -18.74 27.09 18.46
N CYS A 135 -18.36 28.02 17.59
CA CYS A 135 -17.03 28.10 17.00
C CYS A 135 -15.93 28.28 18.05
N TYR A 136 -16.06 29.28 18.93
CA TYR A 136 -15.07 29.54 20.00
C TYR A 136 -14.96 28.37 20.97
N ARG A 137 -16.08 27.75 21.38
CA ARG A 137 -16.05 26.60 22.30
C ARG A 137 -15.49 25.35 21.65
N PHE A 138 -15.87 25.07 20.40
CA PHE A 138 -15.37 23.92 19.65
C PHE A 138 -13.85 24.01 19.49
N TRP A 139 -13.35 25.11 18.93
CA TRP A 139 -11.92 25.29 18.69
C TRP A 139 -11.11 25.51 19.96
N GLY A 140 -11.67 26.21 20.95
CA GLY A 140 -11.05 26.33 22.27
C GLY A 140 -10.87 24.97 22.96
N THR A 141 -11.82 24.05 22.80
CA THR A 141 -11.70 22.68 23.34
C THR A 141 -10.68 21.85 22.55
N VAL A 142 -10.68 21.92 21.22
CA VAL A 142 -9.71 21.21 20.37
C VAL A 142 -8.27 21.69 20.64
N GLY A 143 -8.07 23.01 20.72
CA GLY A 143 -6.77 23.65 20.91
C GLY A 143 -6.27 23.70 22.36
N ASN A 144 -7.00 23.12 23.33
CA ASN A 144 -6.57 23.19 24.72
C ASN A 144 -5.31 22.34 24.99
N ALA A 145 -4.51 22.73 25.99
CA ALA A 145 -3.24 22.09 26.28
C ALA A 145 -3.37 20.60 26.64
N GLN A 146 -4.48 20.21 27.28
CA GLN A 146 -4.76 18.82 27.65
C GLN A 146 -5.06 17.95 26.44
N ASN A 147 -5.73 18.48 25.41
CA ASN A 147 -6.04 17.77 24.17
C ASN A 147 -4.87 17.77 23.19
N ARG A 148 -3.86 18.62 23.35
CA ARG A 148 -2.61 18.55 22.57
C ARG A 148 -1.97 17.17 22.66
N HIS A 149 -1.93 16.56 23.83
CA HIS A 149 -1.38 15.20 23.98
C HIS A 149 -2.19 14.19 23.15
N ASN A 150 -3.51 14.25 23.22
CA ASN A 150 -4.39 13.38 22.45
C ASN A 150 -4.19 13.57 20.94
N ILE A 151 -4.15 14.82 20.46
CA ILE A 151 -4.08 15.11 19.03
C ILE A 151 -2.69 14.80 18.45
N VAL A 152 -1.62 15.17 19.16
CA VAL A 152 -0.25 14.98 18.66
C VAL A 152 0.25 13.56 18.90
N ASN A 153 0.12 13.04 20.13
CA ASN A 153 0.77 11.79 20.52
C ASN A 153 -0.12 10.56 20.27
N VAL A 154 -1.44 10.68 20.46
CA VAL A 154 -2.37 9.54 20.31
C VAL A 154 -2.90 9.48 18.88
N LEU A 155 -3.42 10.59 18.34
CA LEU A 155 -3.98 10.68 17.00
C LEU A 155 -2.92 10.91 15.91
N GLY A 156 -1.69 11.24 16.30
CA GLY A 156 -0.54 11.27 15.40
C GLY A 156 -0.42 12.52 14.52
N MET A 157 -1.10 13.62 14.84
CA MET A 157 -0.90 14.89 14.14
C MET A 157 0.52 15.41 14.43
N PRO A 158 1.34 15.74 13.40
CA PRO A 158 2.66 16.32 13.64
C PRO A 158 2.56 17.63 14.44
N SER A 159 3.46 17.83 15.41
CA SER A 159 3.40 19.01 16.30
C SER A 159 3.41 20.34 15.53
N HIS A 160 4.21 20.46 14.47
CA HIS A 160 4.26 21.67 13.65
C HIS A 160 2.93 21.95 12.93
N ILE A 161 2.17 20.91 12.56
CA ILE A 161 0.82 21.05 11.99
C ILE A 161 -0.17 21.48 13.07
N TYR A 162 -0.09 20.88 14.26
CA TYR A 162 -0.91 21.30 15.39
C TYR A 162 -0.70 22.79 15.73
N ASP A 163 0.57 23.21 15.85
CA ASP A 163 0.94 24.57 16.19
C ASP A 163 0.55 25.57 15.07
N MET A 164 0.47 25.12 13.82
CA MET A 164 -0.05 25.92 12.69
C MET A 164 -1.52 26.32 12.88
N PHE A 165 -2.35 25.44 13.44
CA PHE A 165 -3.77 25.71 13.70
C PHE A 165 -4.02 26.34 15.08
N PHE A 166 -3.28 25.89 16.10
CA PHE A 166 -3.65 26.09 17.50
C PHE A 166 -2.62 26.85 18.33
N SER A 167 -1.61 27.47 17.72
CA SER A 167 -0.81 28.47 18.45
C SER A 167 -1.70 29.63 18.92
N ALA A 168 -1.30 30.31 20.00
CA ALA A 168 -2.05 31.42 20.57
C ALA A 168 -2.29 32.56 19.55
N GLU A 169 -1.35 32.79 18.64
CA GLU A 169 -1.45 33.80 17.58
C GLU A 169 -2.37 33.36 16.44
N ASN A 170 -2.35 32.08 16.06
CA ASN A 170 -3.10 31.59 14.91
C ASN A 170 -4.55 31.23 15.23
N SER A 171 -4.83 30.63 16.39
CA SER A 171 -6.14 30.03 16.67
C SER A 171 -7.27 31.05 16.59
N LEU A 172 -7.12 32.19 17.26
CA LEU A 172 -8.13 33.24 17.29
C LEU A 172 -8.30 33.90 15.92
N ARG A 173 -7.19 34.15 15.22
CA ARG A 173 -7.20 34.72 13.86
C ARG A 173 -7.99 33.83 12.90
N LEU A 174 -7.64 32.55 12.80
CA LEU A 174 -8.30 31.59 11.89
C LEU A 174 -9.79 31.44 12.20
N VAL A 175 -10.14 31.38 13.49
CA VAL A 175 -11.54 31.31 13.94
C VAL A 175 -12.34 32.55 13.54
N ASN A 176 -11.78 33.75 13.76
CA ASN A 176 -12.44 34.99 13.40
C ASN A 176 -12.60 35.10 11.88
N THR A 177 -11.56 34.79 11.10
CA THR A 177 -11.63 34.77 9.64
C THR A 177 -12.71 33.81 9.10
N ALA A 178 -12.86 32.63 9.72
CA ALA A 178 -13.95 31.69 9.42
C ALA A 178 -15.35 32.27 9.68
N LEU A 179 -15.52 32.97 10.80
CA LEU A 179 -16.79 33.60 11.15
C LEU A 179 -17.12 34.81 10.27
N ASP A 180 -16.09 35.56 9.85
CA ASP A 180 -16.24 36.75 9.01
C ASP A 180 -16.65 36.40 7.57
N GLY A 181 -16.21 35.25 7.05
CA GLY A 181 -16.63 34.75 5.74
C GLY A 181 -18.05 34.16 5.71
N LEU A 182 -18.71 33.97 6.86
CA LEU A 182 -20.02 33.34 6.95
C LEU A 182 -21.08 34.18 6.26
N LEU A 183 -21.81 33.60 5.31
CA LEU A 183 -22.83 34.33 4.58
C LEU A 183 -24.00 34.74 5.51
N PRO A 184 -24.59 35.95 5.35
CA PRO A 184 -25.61 36.46 6.28
C PRO A 184 -26.82 35.52 6.46
N ALA A 185 -27.32 34.94 5.37
CA ALA A 185 -28.44 33.99 5.41
C ALA A 185 -28.11 32.70 6.18
N VAL A 186 -26.84 32.29 6.15
CA VAL A 186 -26.34 31.12 6.88
C VAL A 186 -26.24 31.43 8.36
N ARG A 187 -25.77 32.63 8.74
CA ARG A 187 -25.80 33.08 10.14
C ARG A 187 -27.23 33.06 10.69
N GLY A 188 -28.21 33.50 9.90
CA GLY A 188 -29.64 33.42 10.25
C GLY A 188 -30.19 32.00 10.44
N LEU A 189 -29.65 31.00 9.73
CA LEU A 189 -30.02 29.59 9.93
C LEU A 189 -29.65 29.10 11.33
N PHE A 190 -28.48 29.48 11.84
CA PHE A 190 -27.98 29.02 13.15
C PHE A 190 -28.70 29.65 14.34
N GLU A 191 -29.43 30.75 14.15
CA GLU A 191 -30.25 31.36 15.21
C GLU A 191 -31.60 30.67 15.42
N LYS A 192 -32.05 29.87 14.45
CA LYS A 192 -33.30 29.10 14.57
C LYS A 192 -33.23 28.10 15.74
N GLN A 193 -34.37 27.85 16.37
CA GLN A 193 -34.48 26.84 17.45
C GLN A 193 -34.55 25.41 16.91
N THR A 194 -35.07 25.24 15.69
CA THR A 194 -35.21 23.96 15.01
C THR A 194 -34.74 24.09 13.57
N TRP A 195 -34.20 23.00 13.02
CA TRP A 195 -33.80 22.92 11.61
C TRP A 195 -34.59 21.88 10.87
N THR A 196 -34.92 22.19 9.63
CA THR A 196 -35.44 21.26 8.63
C THR A 196 -34.55 21.27 7.40
N ILE A 197 -34.61 20.23 6.58
CA ILE A 197 -33.89 20.22 5.31
C ILE A 197 -34.33 21.36 4.38
N HIS A 198 -35.60 21.79 4.49
CA HIS A 198 -36.11 22.95 3.76
C HIS A 198 -35.33 24.22 4.12
N ASP A 199 -35.01 24.47 5.39
CA ASP A 199 -34.28 25.68 5.79
C ASP A 199 -32.93 25.80 5.05
N ILE A 200 -32.26 24.67 4.83
CA ILE A 200 -31.01 24.61 4.05
C ILE A 200 -31.31 24.81 2.56
N LEU A 201 -32.32 24.15 2.01
CA LEU A 201 -32.67 24.25 0.58
C LEU A 201 -33.14 25.64 0.14
N HIS A 202 -33.59 26.49 1.08
CA HIS A 202 -33.94 27.90 0.84
C HIS A 202 -32.71 28.81 0.71
N LEU A 203 -31.54 28.37 1.15
CA LEU A 203 -30.30 29.11 0.93
C LEU A 203 -29.97 29.15 -0.57
N ARG A 204 -29.29 30.22 -0.99
CA ARG A 204 -28.88 30.41 -2.39
C ARG A 204 -27.98 29.25 -2.83
N SER A 205 -28.38 28.55 -3.88
CA SER A 205 -27.54 27.52 -4.49
C SER A 205 -26.46 28.15 -5.37
N ALA A 206 -25.32 27.50 -5.47
CA ALA A 206 -24.29 27.84 -6.44
C ALA A 206 -24.80 27.55 -7.86
N THR A 207 -24.71 28.54 -8.72
CA THR A 207 -25.02 28.48 -10.14
C THR A 207 -23.74 28.74 -10.95
N SER A 208 -23.81 28.63 -12.27
CA SER A 208 -22.69 29.01 -13.15
C SER A 208 -22.25 30.47 -13.01
N THR A 209 -23.07 31.31 -12.38
CA THR A 209 -22.82 32.72 -12.09
C THR A 209 -22.32 32.98 -10.67
N TRP A 210 -22.04 31.94 -9.87
CA TRP A 210 -21.37 32.13 -8.59
C TRP A 210 -19.92 32.61 -8.84
N PRO A 211 -19.38 33.56 -8.06
CA PRO A 211 -18.00 34.03 -8.23
C PRO A 211 -17.01 32.86 -8.21
N GLY A 212 -16.17 32.78 -9.25
CA GLY A 212 -15.14 31.74 -9.39
C GLY A 212 -13.79 32.13 -8.78
N ASP A 213 -13.65 33.39 -8.39
CA ASP A 213 -12.45 34.07 -7.90
C ASP A 213 -12.44 34.17 -6.36
N GLY A 214 -12.66 33.05 -5.66
CA GLY A 214 -12.64 33.05 -4.20
C GLY A 214 -12.86 31.69 -3.58
N VAL A 215 -12.50 31.51 -2.31
CA VAL A 215 -12.67 30.24 -1.61
C VAL A 215 -14.05 30.15 -0.98
N THR A 216 -14.74 29.04 -1.27
CA THR A 216 -16.09 28.75 -0.79
C THR A 216 -16.09 27.47 0.04
N ILE A 217 -16.61 27.54 1.27
CA ILE A 217 -17.08 26.35 2.00
C ILE A 217 -18.54 26.16 1.64
N TYR A 218 -18.93 24.96 1.21
CA TYR A 218 -20.29 24.66 0.75
C TYR A 218 -20.87 23.44 1.45
N VAL A 219 -22.21 23.34 1.44
CA VAL A 219 -22.94 22.12 1.77
C VAL A 219 -23.65 21.56 0.53
N ARG A 220 -23.67 20.24 0.42
CA ARG A 220 -24.44 19.50 -0.58
C ARG A 220 -25.53 18.70 0.11
N PRO A 221 -26.80 19.12 0.01
CA PRO A 221 -27.92 18.28 0.40
C PRO A 221 -28.21 17.23 -0.67
N TYR A 222 -28.39 15.99 -0.20
CA TYR A 222 -28.96 14.85 -0.93
C TYR A 222 -30.31 14.55 -0.30
N THR A 223 -31.40 14.64 -1.07
CA THR A 223 -32.76 14.48 -0.54
C THR A 223 -33.49 13.36 -1.24
N HIS A 224 -34.61 12.89 -0.66
CA HIS A 224 -35.38 11.78 -1.21
C HIS A 224 -34.52 10.52 -1.34
N LEU A 225 -33.73 10.20 -0.31
CA LEU A 225 -32.84 9.03 -0.32
C LEU A 225 -33.59 7.70 -0.22
N ASP A 226 -34.89 7.74 0.07
CA ASP A 226 -35.74 6.56 0.11
C ASP A 226 -35.82 5.90 -1.28
N GLN A 227 -36.06 4.59 -1.29
CA GLN A 227 -36.07 3.82 -2.54
C GLN A 227 -37.12 4.30 -3.54
N ARG A 228 -38.18 4.98 -3.08
CA ARG A 228 -39.28 5.48 -3.92
C ARG A 228 -39.10 6.95 -4.31
N GLN A 229 -38.08 7.64 -3.79
CA GLN A 229 -37.81 9.06 -4.01
C GLN A 229 -38.98 9.97 -3.58
N GLN A 230 -39.66 9.65 -2.48
CA GLN A 230 -40.87 10.33 -2.02
C GLN A 230 -40.67 11.17 -0.77
N ASP A 231 -39.73 10.82 0.11
CA ASP A 231 -39.54 11.50 1.40
C ASP A 231 -38.35 12.46 1.35
N ILE A 232 -38.64 13.75 1.19
CA ILE A 232 -37.62 14.80 1.21
C ILE A 232 -36.80 14.81 2.52
N ASN A 233 -37.37 14.33 3.63
CA ASN A 233 -36.71 14.31 4.93
C ASN A 233 -35.73 13.15 5.06
N ASP A 234 -35.87 12.06 4.30
CA ASP A 234 -34.79 11.07 4.15
C ASP A 234 -33.65 11.70 3.36
N SER A 235 -32.76 12.36 4.09
CA SER A 235 -31.76 13.29 3.54
C SER A 235 -30.39 13.10 4.17
N ALA A 236 -29.37 13.53 3.45
CA ALA A 236 -27.99 13.57 3.91
C ALA A 236 -27.31 14.87 3.51
N LEU A 237 -26.38 15.34 4.32
CA LEU A 237 -25.55 16.50 4.02
C LEU A 237 -24.08 16.13 3.92
N TYR A 238 -23.40 16.72 2.94
CA TYR A 238 -21.95 16.74 2.82
C TYR A 238 -21.46 18.19 2.87
N VAL A 239 -20.39 18.47 3.62
CA VAL A 239 -19.70 19.77 3.59
C VAL A 239 -18.35 19.59 2.91
N GLY A 240 -17.97 20.54 2.06
CA GLY A 240 -16.66 20.56 1.43
C GLY A 240 -16.20 21.98 1.11
N SER A 241 -15.02 22.12 0.50
CA SER A 241 -14.46 23.40 0.10
C SER A 241 -14.03 23.41 -1.37
N SER A 242 -14.01 24.60 -1.99
CA SER A 242 -13.55 24.79 -3.37
C SER A 242 -13.33 26.27 -3.66
N ASN A 243 -12.35 26.60 -4.51
CA ASN A 243 -12.24 27.91 -5.15
C ASN A 243 -13.26 28.11 -6.31
N ASN A 244 -13.63 27.05 -7.02
CA ASN A 244 -14.70 27.08 -8.03
C ASN A 244 -15.83 26.09 -7.69
N VAL A 245 -16.78 26.54 -6.86
CA VAL A 245 -17.86 25.71 -6.32
C VAL A 245 -18.80 25.15 -7.40
N TYR A 246 -18.95 25.81 -8.55
CA TYR A 246 -19.79 25.31 -9.65
C TYR A 246 -19.08 24.21 -10.46
N LYS A 247 -17.79 24.39 -10.79
CA LYS A 247 -16.96 23.32 -11.37
C LYS A 247 -16.93 22.11 -10.43
N ARG A 248 -16.80 22.35 -9.12
CA ARG A 248 -16.89 21.30 -8.11
C ARG A 248 -18.25 20.64 -8.06
N HIS A 249 -19.34 21.38 -8.25
CA HIS A 249 -20.68 20.79 -8.38
C HIS A 249 -20.73 19.76 -9.51
N GLN A 250 -20.22 20.10 -10.70
CA GLN A 250 -20.18 19.19 -11.85
C GLN A 250 -19.28 17.98 -11.59
N GLN A 251 -18.15 18.15 -10.89
CA GLN A 251 -17.28 17.04 -10.51
C GLN A 251 -17.98 16.02 -9.62
N HIS A 252 -18.74 16.49 -8.61
CA HIS A 252 -19.57 15.61 -7.78
C HIS A 252 -20.60 14.84 -8.63
N GLU A 253 -21.31 15.52 -9.54
CA GLU A 253 -22.27 14.84 -10.43
C GLU A 253 -21.59 13.77 -11.31
N ASN A 254 -20.39 14.06 -11.82
CA ASN A 254 -19.60 13.13 -12.62
C ASN A 254 -19.13 11.91 -11.81
N CYS A 255 -18.70 12.10 -10.56
CA CYS A 255 -18.27 10.99 -9.70
C CYS A 255 -19.46 10.08 -9.33
N ILE A 256 -20.62 10.68 -9.03
CA ILE A 256 -21.86 9.93 -8.79
C ILE A 256 -22.25 9.14 -10.04
N ALA A 257 -22.24 9.75 -11.23
CA ALA A 257 -22.57 9.08 -12.48
C ALA A 257 -21.61 7.91 -12.82
N LYS A 258 -20.36 8.00 -12.37
CA LYS A 258 -19.34 6.95 -12.53
C LYS A 258 -19.41 5.85 -11.46
N ASN A 259 -20.38 5.92 -10.54
CA ASN A 259 -20.48 5.01 -9.40
C ASN A 259 -19.18 4.94 -8.58
N ASP A 260 -18.59 6.10 -8.28
CA ASP A 260 -17.42 6.15 -7.42
C ASP A 260 -17.72 5.45 -6.07
N PRO A 261 -16.83 4.55 -5.61
CA PRO A 261 -17.11 3.72 -4.45
C PRO A 261 -16.99 4.45 -3.11
N SER A 262 -16.66 5.74 -3.06
CA SER A 262 -16.68 6.51 -1.81
C SER A 262 -18.05 6.37 -1.12
N ARG A 263 -18.06 6.33 0.22
CA ARG A 263 -19.29 6.30 1.02
C ARG A 263 -20.16 7.51 0.74
N HIS A 264 -19.53 8.66 0.54
CA HIS A 264 -20.21 9.88 0.17
C HIS A 264 -20.97 9.69 -1.15
N TYR A 265 -20.30 9.24 -2.21
CA TYR A 265 -20.96 9.05 -3.51
C TYR A 265 -21.94 7.88 -3.53
N THR A 266 -21.68 6.82 -2.77
CA THR A 266 -22.63 5.71 -2.58
C THR A 266 -23.93 6.20 -1.95
N LEU A 267 -23.85 7.09 -0.96
CA LEU A 267 -25.03 7.71 -0.36
C LEU A 267 -25.69 8.71 -1.32
N ALA A 268 -24.91 9.54 -2.00
CA ALA A 268 -25.38 10.56 -2.93
C ALA A 268 -26.08 9.96 -4.18
N ALA A 269 -25.64 8.80 -4.64
CA ALA A 269 -26.23 8.07 -5.78
C ALA A 269 -27.69 7.66 -5.54
N ARG A 270 -28.11 7.55 -4.28
CA ARG A 270 -29.51 7.30 -3.91
C ARG A 270 -30.42 8.51 -4.11
N SER A 271 -29.88 9.72 -4.27
CA SER A 271 -30.66 10.92 -4.58
C SER A 271 -30.65 11.17 -6.08
N ASN A 272 -31.80 11.40 -6.70
CA ASN A 272 -31.88 11.87 -8.09
C ASN A 272 -31.11 13.19 -8.32
N SER A 273 -30.58 13.42 -9.53
CA SER A 273 -29.78 14.61 -9.87
C SER A 273 -30.48 15.94 -9.55
N LYS A 274 -31.78 16.05 -9.85
CA LYS A 274 -32.61 17.24 -9.53
C LYS A 274 -32.74 17.52 -8.02
N ASN A 275 -32.50 16.53 -7.18
CA ASN A 275 -32.62 16.57 -5.71
C ASN A 275 -31.27 16.83 -5.03
N ARG A 276 -30.22 17.08 -5.83
CA ARG A 276 -28.86 17.41 -5.37
C ARG A 276 -28.57 18.88 -5.65
N LYS A 277 -28.08 19.59 -4.65
CA LYS A 277 -27.66 21.00 -4.80
C LYS A 277 -26.27 21.20 -4.22
N THR A 278 -25.64 22.30 -4.58
CA THR A 278 -24.47 22.83 -3.87
C THR A 278 -24.82 24.20 -3.35
N ILE A 279 -24.65 24.43 -2.05
CA ILE A 279 -25.10 25.63 -1.35
C ILE A 279 -23.90 26.23 -0.61
N PRO A 280 -23.41 27.41 -1.02
CA PRO A 280 -22.35 28.12 -0.32
C PRO A 280 -22.74 28.47 1.12
N LEU A 281 -21.81 28.27 2.05
CA LEU A 281 -21.95 28.56 3.48
C LEU A 281 -21.06 29.73 3.91
N ILE A 282 -19.79 29.66 3.52
CA ILE A 282 -18.75 30.65 3.80
C ILE A 282 -18.11 31.01 2.47
N PHE A 283 -17.85 32.28 2.23
CA PHE A 283 -17.19 32.75 1.02
C PHE A 283 -16.18 33.84 1.34
N TRP A 284 -14.99 33.73 0.75
CA TRP A 284 -14.00 34.78 0.74
C TRP A 284 -13.56 35.06 -0.69
N PRO A 285 -13.65 36.31 -1.17
CA PRO A 285 -13.02 36.72 -2.41
C PRO A 285 -11.52 36.42 -2.39
N LEU A 286 -10.91 36.19 -3.55
CA LEU A 286 -9.48 35.86 -3.68
C LEU A 286 -8.58 36.92 -3.03
N SER A 287 -8.91 38.20 -3.20
CA SER A 287 -8.20 39.33 -2.58
C SER A 287 -8.17 39.25 -1.05
N THR A 288 -9.26 38.80 -0.44
CA THR A 288 -9.34 38.54 0.99
C THR A 288 -8.62 37.26 1.35
N TYR A 289 -8.78 36.18 0.57
CA TYR A 289 -8.15 34.89 0.82
C TYR A 289 -6.62 34.94 0.80
N GLN A 290 -6.00 35.69 -0.11
CA GLN A 290 -4.53 35.85 -0.17
C GLN A 290 -3.93 36.39 1.14
N THR A 291 -4.74 37.05 1.99
CA THR A 291 -4.29 37.58 3.28
C THR A 291 -4.24 36.52 4.39
N PHE A 292 -4.77 35.31 4.17
CA PHE A 292 -4.73 34.20 5.14
C PHE A 292 -4.47 32.84 4.48
N SER A 293 -3.73 31.98 5.18
CA SER A 293 -3.22 30.73 4.61
C SER A 293 -4.28 29.62 4.50
N GLY A 294 -4.00 28.58 3.69
CA GLY A 294 -4.82 27.37 3.54
C GLY A 294 -5.35 26.71 4.82
N PRO A 295 -4.66 26.76 5.99
CA PRO A 295 -5.21 26.38 7.29
C PRO A 295 -6.60 26.95 7.62
N CYS A 296 -6.92 28.17 7.19
CA CYS A 296 -8.22 28.78 7.44
C CYS A 296 -9.35 28.01 6.74
N THR A 297 -9.11 27.51 5.53
CA THR A 297 -10.07 26.69 4.78
C THR A 297 -10.40 25.41 5.55
N PHE A 298 -9.39 24.70 6.05
CA PHE A 298 -9.61 23.47 6.83
C PHE A 298 -10.34 23.72 8.15
N VAL A 299 -10.02 24.83 8.84
CA VAL A 299 -10.71 25.25 10.07
C VAL A 299 -12.18 25.58 9.77
N ALA A 300 -12.46 26.34 8.70
CA ALA A 300 -13.83 26.71 8.36
C ALA A 300 -14.66 25.54 7.86
N GLU A 301 -14.07 24.65 7.07
CA GLU A 301 -14.71 23.41 6.61
C GLU A 301 -15.04 22.51 7.80
N GLN A 302 -14.07 22.25 8.69
CA GLN A 302 -14.29 21.43 9.89
C GLN A 302 -15.31 22.05 10.84
N LEU A 303 -15.32 23.39 10.96
CA LEU A 303 -16.34 24.12 11.71
C LEU A 303 -17.73 23.79 11.18
N MET A 304 -17.92 23.84 9.85
CA MET A 304 -19.23 23.58 9.24
C MET A 304 -19.63 22.11 9.29
N ILE A 305 -18.69 21.17 9.18
CA ILE A 305 -18.93 19.75 9.45
C ILE A 305 -19.47 19.56 10.88
N GLY A 306 -18.86 20.20 11.88
CA GLY A 306 -19.30 20.11 13.28
C GLY A 306 -20.63 20.80 13.56
N ALA A 307 -20.81 22.00 13.00
CA ALA A 307 -21.97 22.85 13.22
C ALA A 307 -23.21 22.39 12.43
N LEU A 308 -23.07 21.66 11.32
CA LEU A 308 -24.19 20.98 10.64
C LEU A 308 -24.27 19.49 10.98
N PHE A 309 -23.27 18.97 11.70
CA PHE A 309 -23.15 17.58 12.15
C PHE A 309 -23.19 16.58 10.98
N THR A 310 -22.41 16.85 9.94
CA THR A 310 -22.47 16.12 8.68
C THR A 310 -21.60 14.87 8.64
N TRP A 311 -21.17 14.33 9.78
CA TRP A 311 -20.40 13.08 9.83
C TRP A 311 -21.24 11.84 9.50
N HIS A 312 -20.66 10.94 8.71
CA HIS A 312 -21.24 9.65 8.38
C HIS A 312 -21.42 8.78 9.64
N ALA A 313 -22.41 7.89 9.61
CA ALA A 313 -22.77 7.01 10.73
C ALA A 313 -21.61 6.13 11.22
N ASP A 314 -20.63 5.86 10.37
CA ASP A 314 -19.42 5.13 10.74
C ASP A 314 -18.57 5.87 11.78
N ILE A 315 -18.55 7.21 11.73
CA ILE A 315 -17.81 8.09 12.65
C ILE A 315 -18.49 8.10 14.01
N SER A 316 -19.82 8.27 14.04
CA SER A 316 -20.58 8.24 15.30
C SER A 316 -20.49 6.86 15.96
N ALA A 317 -20.58 5.78 15.18
CA ALA A 317 -20.35 4.44 15.68
C ALA A 317 -18.89 4.26 16.17
N ALA A 318 -17.89 4.91 15.56
CA ALA A 318 -16.50 4.85 16.04
C ALA A 318 -16.31 5.61 17.35
N ALA A 319 -17.02 6.73 17.49
CA ALA A 319 -17.04 7.52 18.71
C ALA A 319 -17.72 6.79 19.88
N ASN A 320 -18.65 5.86 19.61
CA ASN A 320 -19.43 5.17 20.64
C ASN A 320 -18.96 3.73 20.91
N GLU A 321 -18.38 3.04 19.92
CA GLU A 321 -17.91 1.66 20.03
C GLU A 321 -16.46 1.52 19.52
N PRO A 322 -15.46 1.38 20.42
CA PRO A 322 -14.07 1.17 20.05
C PRO A 322 -13.82 -0.27 19.61
N SER A 323 -14.49 -0.72 18.54
CA SER A 323 -14.04 -1.91 17.80
C SER A 323 -13.08 -1.46 16.70
N ILE A 324 -12.09 -2.30 16.34
CA ILE A 324 -11.03 -2.08 15.32
C ILE A 324 -11.39 -1.02 14.26
N LYS A 325 -11.26 0.26 14.60
CA LYS A 325 -11.50 1.36 13.68
C LYS A 325 -10.20 2.11 13.68
N GLN A 326 -9.58 2.06 12.51
CA GLN A 326 -8.23 2.53 12.26
C GLN A 326 -8.02 3.95 12.80
N ASN A 327 -6.78 4.28 13.15
CA ASN A 327 -6.37 5.57 13.69
C ASN A 327 -6.89 6.79 12.88
N TRP A 328 -7.16 6.64 11.59
CA TRP A 328 -7.65 7.74 10.74
C TRP A 328 -9.11 8.15 11.05
N LEU A 329 -10.01 7.22 11.46
CA LEU A 329 -11.34 7.59 11.98
C LEU A 329 -11.26 8.24 13.36
N SER A 330 -10.20 7.96 14.11
CA SER A 330 -10.10 8.36 15.50
C SER A 330 -10.04 9.88 15.65
N GLY A 331 -9.43 10.58 14.68
CA GLY A 331 -9.45 12.04 14.62
C GLY A 331 -10.86 12.60 14.42
N SER A 332 -11.57 12.12 13.40
CA SER A 332 -12.96 12.53 13.14
C SER A 332 -13.91 12.15 14.28
N ALA A 333 -13.75 10.98 14.89
CA ALA A 333 -14.54 10.53 16.03
C ALA A 333 -14.27 11.37 17.29
N PHE A 334 -13.01 11.77 17.50
CA PHE A 334 -12.63 12.69 18.56
C PHE A 334 -13.31 14.07 18.38
N LEU A 335 -13.24 14.63 17.16
CA LEU A 335 -13.92 15.89 16.84
C LEU A 335 -15.45 15.77 16.89
N TYR A 336 -16.01 14.63 16.50
CA TYR A 336 -17.44 14.33 16.63
C TYR A 336 -17.90 14.45 18.09
N ARG A 337 -17.17 13.85 19.04
CA ARG A 337 -17.48 13.95 20.48
C ARG A 337 -17.44 15.41 20.97
N ILE A 338 -16.42 16.17 20.56
CA ILE A 338 -16.31 17.59 20.91
C ILE A 338 -17.47 18.39 20.31
N ALA A 339 -17.78 18.20 19.03
CA ALA A 339 -18.87 18.88 18.35
C ALA A 339 -20.22 18.56 18.99
N GLN A 340 -20.54 17.28 19.21
CA GLN A 340 -21.79 16.85 19.84
C GLN A 340 -21.99 17.54 21.19
N SER A 341 -20.95 17.51 22.03
CA SER A 341 -21.00 18.13 23.36
C SER A 341 -21.10 19.66 23.29
N THR A 342 -20.44 20.29 22.32
CA THR A 342 -20.49 21.74 22.10
C THR A 342 -21.87 22.18 21.60
N ARG A 343 -22.47 21.44 20.65
CA ARG A 343 -23.82 21.71 20.12
C ARG A 343 -24.86 21.75 21.23
N ILE A 344 -24.83 20.75 22.11
CA ILE A 344 -25.73 20.65 23.27
C ILE A 344 -25.52 21.88 24.17
N ALA A 345 -24.27 22.23 24.48
CA ALA A 345 -23.96 23.33 25.36
C ALA A 345 -24.38 24.72 24.82
N VAL A 346 -24.36 24.92 23.50
CA VAL A 346 -24.77 26.20 22.87
C VAL A 346 -26.24 26.23 22.42
N GLY A 347 -26.98 25.13 22.59
CA GLY A 347 -28.39 25.03 22.19
C GLY A 347 -28.60 24.98 20.67
N LEU A 348 -27.71 24.31 19.95
CA LEU A 348 -27.94 23.96 18.54
C LEU A 348 -28.82 22.70 18.45
N PRO A 349 -29.85 22.67 17.59
CA PRO A 349 -30.77 21.53 17.49
C PRO A 349 -30.06 20.28 16.97
N ASN A 350 -30.56 19.10 17.31
CA ASN A 350 -30.09 17.87 16.65
C ASN A 350 -30.59 17.86 15.20
N PRO A 351 -29.71 17.66 14.22
CA PRO A 351 -30.11 17.69 12.83
C PRO A 351 -30.96 16.48 12.47
N PRO A 352 -32.04 16.65 11.66
CA PRO A 352 -32.90 15.55 11.21
C PRO A 352 -32.33 14.77 10.01
N TRP A 353 -31.09 15.07 9.57
CA TRP A 353 -30.46 14.47 8.39
C TRP A 353 -29.29 13.56 8.77
N LYS A 354 -28.91 12.69 7.83
CA LYS A 354 -27.67 11.89 7.89
C LYS A 354 -26.47 12.75 7.50
N GLY A 355 -25.28 12.37 7.95
CA GLY A 355 -24.03 12.94 7.47
C GLY A 355 -23.37 12.10 6.37
N ALA A 356 -22.61 12.75 5.50
CA ALA A 356 -21.84 12.13 4.43
C ALA A 356 -20.32 12.37 4.54
N ASN A 357 -19.85 13.26 5.44
CA ASN A 357 -18.43 13.47 5.70
C ASN A 357 -17.84 12.30 6.49
N VAL A 358 -16.72 11.78 6.02
CA VAL A 358 -16.12 10.51 6.49
C VAL A 358 -14.72 10.72 7.02
N ALA A 359 -14.13 11.89 6.76
CA ALA A 359 -12.87 12.30 7.33
C ALA A 359 -12.94 13.78 7.76
N SER A 360 -11.83 14.26 8.30
CA SER A 360 -11.71 15.59 8.88
C SER A 360 -10.60 16.38 8.16
N PRO A 361 -10.89 17.58 7.62
CA PRO A 361 -9.92 18.34 6.84
C PRO A 361 -8.68 18.76 7.64
N ILE A 362 -8.80 18.93 8.97
CA ILE A 362 -7.63 19.29 9.81
C ILE A 362 -6.65 18.11 10.04
N PHE A 363 -7.09 16.87 9.81
CA PHE A 363 -6.24 15.67 9.86
C PHE A 363 -5.76 15.23 8.47
N GLN A 364 -6.13 15.95 7.40
CA GLN A 364 -5.84 15.60 6.01
C GLN A 364 -4.67 16.41 5.41
N TYR A 365 -3.89 17.11 6.22
CA TYR A 365 -2.81 17.95 5.73
C TYR A 365 -1.84 17.14 4.83
N LYS A 366 -1.78 17.51 3.56
CA LYS A 366 -1.02 16.95 2.42
C LYS A 366 -0.30 15.60 2.71
N ASN A 367 -0.80 14.54 2.06
CA ASN A 367 -0.16 13.22 1.79
C ASN A 367 -0.30 12.06 2.80
N ALA A 368 -1.10 12.13 3.87
CA ALA A 368 -1.15 11.00 4.81
C ALA A 368 -2.53 10.64 5.34
N PRO A 369 -3.39 9.99 4.55
CA PRO A 369 -4.55 9.35 5.14
C PRO A 369 -4.29 7.93 5.63
N PHE A 370 -3.25 7.26 5.13
CA PHE A 370 -2.97 5.87 5.50
C PHE A 370 -1.50 5.65 5.82
N ASP A 371 -1.24 5.44 7.10
CA ASP A 371 -0.08 4.67 7.50
C ASP A 371 -0.15 3.28 6.84
N ILE A 372 1.02 2.73 6.53
CA ILE A 372 1.15 1.46 5.82
C ILE A 372 1.31 0.34 6.85
N PRO A 373 0.29 -0.50 7.07
CA PRO A 373 0.42 -1.66 7.94
C PRO A 373 1.43 -2.67 7.38
N CYS A 374 2.27 -3.16 8.27
CA CYS A 374 3.27 -4.19 8.06
C CYS A 374 2.97 -5.40 8.96
N PHE A 375 2.92 -6.58 8.37
CA PHE A 375 2.72 -7.87 9.01
C PHE A 375 3.98 -8.71 8.86
N ARG A 376 4.52 -9.23 9.96
CA ARG A 376 5.70 -10.09 9.92
C ARG A 376 5.29 -11.56 9.84
N MET A 377 5.48 -12.18 8.68
CA MET A 377 5.40 -13.64 8.56
C MET A 377 6.74 -14.28 8.92
N GLU A 378 6.78 -15.62 8.95
CA GLU A 378 7.98 -16.38 9.28
C GLU A 378 9.14 -16.07 8.33
N ASP A 379 8.87 -15.95 7.03
CA ASP A 379 9.86 -15.77 5.97
C ASP A 379 9.89 -14.35 5.38
N ARG A 380 8.78 -13.61 5.48
CA ARG A 380 8.61 -12.30 4.81
C ARG A 380 7.86 -11.27 5.63
N ASN A 381 8.08 -10.00 5.32
CA ASN A 381 7.23 -8.89 5.76
C ASN A 381 6.20 -8.58 4.67
N ILE A 382 4.93 -8.47 5.04
CA ILE A 382 3.84 -8.07 4.15
C ILE A 382 3.45 -6.64 4.46
N TYR A 383 3.57 -5.76 3.47
CA TYR A 383 3.13 -4.36 3.54
C TYR A 383 1.88 -4.22 2.68
N ARG A 384 0.84 -3.59 3.24
CA ARG A 384 -0.44 -3.43 2.54
C ARG A 384 -0.78 -1.95 2.39
N LEU A 385 -0.74 -1.46 1.16
CA LEU A 385 -1.01 -0.06 0.84
C LEU A 385 -2.32 0.04 0.05
N PRO A 386 -3.34 0.79 0.53
CA PRO A 386 -4.51 1.11 -0.28
C PRO A 386 -4.11 1.88 -1.55
N ALA A 387 -4.67 1.48 -2.69
CA ALA A 387 -4.34 2.01 -4.01
C ALA A 387 -5.57 2.16 -4.90
N ARG A 388 -5.54 3.17 -5.78
CA ARG A 388 -6.54 3.42 -6.83
C ARG A 388 -5.89 3.18 -8.19
N PHE A 389 -6.36 2.16 -8.88
CA PHE A 389 -5.97 1.86 -10.26
C PHE A 389 -7.00 2.48 -11.21
N SER A 390 -6.53 3.21 -12.21
CA SER A 390 -7.38 3.91 -13.19
C SER A 390 -6.90 3.66 -14.62
N PRO A 391 -7.74 3.89 -15.65
CA PRO A 391 -7.36 3.65 -17.03
C PRO A 391 -6.38 4.73 -17.48
N ARG A 392 -5.35 4.34 -18.24
CA ARG A 392 -4.55 5.33 -18.97
C ARG A 392 -5.43 5.94 -20.07
N SER A 393 -5.29 7.24 -20.34
CA SER A 393 -6.17 8.09 -21.18
C SER A 393 -6.63 7.54 -22.55
N LYS A 394 -6.09 6.42 -23.04
CA LYS A 394 -6.48 5.75 -24.30
C LYS A 394 -6.55 4.21 -24.22
N GLY A 395 -6.57 3.57 -23.05
CA GLY A 395 -6.52 2.11 -22.94
C GLY A 395 -7.32 1.49 -21.79
N LYS A 396 -7.62 0.19 -21.90
CA LYS A 396 -8.27 -0.62 -20.85
C LYS A 396 -7.34 -1.03 -19.71
N ALA A 397 -6.03 -0.97 -19.91
CA ALA A 397 -5.06 -1.32 -18.88
C ALA A 397 -5.19 -0.32 -17.71
N LEU A 398 -5.20 -0.86 -16.50
CA LEU A 398 -5.28 -0.04 -15.30
C LEU A 398 -3.88 0.22 -14.76
N TYR A 399 -3.61 1.43 -14.31
CA TYR A 399 -2.33 1.82 -13.74
C TYR A 399 -2.50 2.50 -12.39
N ASN A 400 -1.47 2.38 -11.56
CA ASN A 400 -1.29 3.17 -10.35
C ASN A 400 0.18 3.58 -10.26
N SER A 401 0.47 4.75 -9.70
CA SER A 401 1.83 5.15 -9.37
C SER A 401 1.94 5.50 -7.90
N ILE A 402 3.01 5.01 -7.26
CA ILE A 402 3.38 5.38 -5.90
C ILE A 402 4.45 6.44 -5.98
N LYS A 403 4.19 7.61 -5.40
CA LYS A 403 5.19 8.66 -5.19
C LYS A 403 5.90 8.46 -3.85
N TYR A 404 7.20 8.69 -3.83
CA TYR A 404 8.02 8.71 -2.61
C TYR A 404 9.10 9.79 -2.69
N HIS A 405 9.55 10.23 -1.53
CA HIS A 405 10.62 11.19 -1.39
C HIS A 405 11.93 10.47 -1.10
N ALA A 406 13.01 11.04 -1.59
CA ALA A 406 14.36 10.55 -1.39
C ALA A 406 15.28 11.68 -0.91
N SER A 407 16.33 11.32 -0.16
CA SER A 407 17.26 12.29 0.43
C SER A 407 18.09 13.04 -0.61
N ASP A 408 18.13 12.55 -1.85
CA ASP A 408 18.69 13.24 -3.01
C ASP A 408 17.78 14.37 -3.53
N LYS A 409 16.71 14.71 -2.77
CA LYS A 409 15.72 15.74 -3.06
C LYS A 409 14.92 15.51 -4.34
N GLN A 410 14.91 14.29 -4.87
CA GLN A 410 14.07 13.94 -6.02
C GLN A 410 12.76 13.31 -5.56
N ASN A 411 11.64 13.82 -6.08
CA ASN A 411 10.36 13.13 -6.03
C ASN A 411 10.43 11.99 -7.04
N LYS A 412 10.40 10.76 -6.55
CA LYS A 412 10.45 9.56 -7.38
C LYS A 412 9.07 8.91 -7.39
N HIS A 413 8.79 8.17 -8.45
CA HIS A 413 7.59 7.35 -8.53
C HIS A 413 7.89 5.98 -9.11
N VAL A 414 7.10 4.98 -8.72
CA VAL A 414 7.10 3.64 -9.33
C VAL A 414 5.71 3.36 -9.86
N GLU A 415 5.64 2.91 -11.10
CA GLU A 415 4.38 2.57 -11.76
C GLU A 415 4.07 1.07 -11.66
N PHE A 416 2.80 0.76 -11.44
CA PHE A 416 2.24 -0.58 -11.39
C PHE A 416 1.12 -0.66 -12.42
N MET A 417 1.06 -1.77 -13.16
CA MET A 417 0.12 -1.92 -14.26
C MET A 417 -0.57 -3.28 -14.21
N LEU A 418 -1.89 -3.26 -14.41
CA LEU A 418 -2.72 -4.40 -14.74
C LEU A 418 -2.97 -4.41 -16.24
N GLY A 419 -2.47 -5.44 -16.92
CA GLY A 419 -2.63 -5.58 -18.38
C GLY A 419 -4.09 -5.75 -18.79
N THR A 420 -4.42 -5.41 -20.03
CA THR A 420 -5.79 -5.48 -20.57
C THR A 420 -6.41 -6.86 -20.42
N SER A 421 -5.64 -7.93 -20.67
CA SER A 421 -6.13 -9.31 -20.51
C SER A 421 -6.51 -9.64 -19.07
N ALA A 422 -5.76 -9.16 -18.07
CA ALA A 422 -6.11 -9.35 -16.67
C ALA A 422 -7.36 -8.56 -16.27
N VAL A 423 -7.52 -7.36 -16.83
CA VAL A 423 -8.72 -6.52 -16.63
C VAL A 423 -9.96 -7.20 -17.22
N ASP A 424 -9.88 -7.69 -18.45
CA ASP A 424 -11.00 -8.33 -19.13
C ASP A 424 -11.35 -9.69 -18.47
N GLU A 425 -10.35 -10.54 -18.17
CA GLU A 425 -10.54 -11.86 -17.55
C GLU A 425 -11.23 -11.77 -16.18
N ASN A 426 -10.81 -10.83 -15.35
CA ASN A 426 -11.36 -10.63 -14.01
C ASN A 426 -12.53 -9.64 -13.97
N LYS A 427 -12.98 -9.15 -15.14
CA LYS A 427 -14.07 -8.17 -15.28
C LYS A 427 -13.89 -6.96 -14.37
N LEU A 428 -12.67 -6.44 -14.28
CA LEU A 428 -12.34 -5.36 -13.36
C LEU A 428 -13.05 -4.07 -13.79
N PRO A 429 -13.57 -3.28 -12.83
CA PRO A 429 -14.13 -1.97 -13.14
C PRO A 429 -13.06 -1.03 -13.71
N SER A 430 -13.48 -0.01 -14.46
CA SER A 430 -12.59 1.02 -15.00
C SER A 430 -11.82 1.76 -13.90
N LEU A 431 -12.36 1.80 -12.69
CA LEU A 431 -11.70 2.31 -11.51
C LEU A 431 -11.69 1.22 -10.45
N LEU A 432 -10.51 0.75 -10.09
CA LEU A 432 -10.32 -0.31 -9.11
C LEU A 432 -9.71 0.27 -7.84
N ILE A 433 -10.47 0.22 -6.74
CA ILE A 433 -9.93 0.42 -5.40
C ILE A 433 -9.50 -0.93 -4.84
N CYS A 434 -8.24 -1.02 -4.42
CA CYS A 434 -7.62 -2.28 -4.03
C CYS A 434 -6.49 -2.03 -3.04
N TYR A 435 -5.89 -3.10 -2.54
CA TYR A 435 -4.58 -3.03 -1.90
C TYR A 435 -3.49 -3.40 -2.90
N LEU A 436 -2.43 -2.60 -2.92
CA LEU A 436 -1.14 -3.01 -3.44
C LEU A 436 -0.32 -3.60 -2.29
N VAL A 437 0.01 -4.88 -2.41
CA VAL A 437 0.68 -5.65 -1.37
C VAL A 437 2.11 -5.95 -1.78
N PHE A 438 3.05 -5.65 -0.88
CA PHE A 438 4.48 -5.87 -1.06
C PHE A 438 4.95 -6.93 -0.08
N GLU A 439 5.68 -7.91 -0.58
CA GLU A 439 6.20 -9.03 0.19
C GLU A 439 7.73 -8.98 0.14
N VAL A 440 8.37 -8.68 1.26
CA VAL A 440 9.84 -8.60 1.33
C VAL A 440 10.36 -9.76 2.17
N MET A 441 11.10 -10.67 1.54
CA MET A 441 11.75 -11.79 2.22
C MET A 441 12.80 -11.25 3.20
N HIS A 442 12.65 -11.49 4.50
CA HIS A 442 13.59 -10.96 5.51
C HIS A 442 14.77 -11.92 5.75
N ASP A 443 14.59 -13.20 5.44
CA ASP A 443 15.60 -14.27 5.54
C ASP A 443 16.71 -14.20 4.47
N GLY A 444 16.61 -13.29 3.52
CA GLY A 444 17.59 -13.13 2.44
C GLY A 444 17.28 -13.93 1.18
N LYS A 445 16.31 -14.85 1.22
CA LYS A 445 16.00 -15.72 0.09
C LYS A 445 15.23 -14.98 -1.00
N ILE A 446 15.31 -15.53 -2.20
CA ILE A 446 14.55 -15.08 -3.36
C ILE A 446 13.06 -15.39 -3.14
N HIS A 447 12.20 -14.42 -3.45
CA HIS A 447 10.76 -14.61 -3.44
C HIS A 447 10.35 -15.62 -4.52
N GLU A 448 9.38 -16.48 -4.24
CA GLU A 448 8.87 -17.48 -5.21
C GLU A 448 8.38 -16.81 -6.51
N HIS A 449 7.73 -15.66 -6.36
CA HIS A 449 7.23 -14.83 -7.46
C HIS A 449 7.79 -13.42 -7.38
N PRO A 450 9.07 -13.21 -7.76
CA PRO A 450 9.68 -11.91 -7.63
C PRO A 450 9.01 -10.94 -8.62
N TRP A 451 8.76 -9.71 -8.16
CA TRP A 451 8.28 -8.64 -9.03
C TRP A 451 9.32 -8.33 -10.11
N VAL A 452 10.60 -8.30 -9.73
CA VAL A 452 11.74 -8.25 -10.65
C VAL A 452 12.65 -9.43 -10.35
N GLY A 453 12.62 -10.46 -11.20
CA GLY A 453 13.61 -11.53 -11.15
C GLY A 453 14.94 -11.02 -11.73
N SER A 454 15.96 -10.88 -10.88
CA SER A 454 17.28 -10.37 -11.24
C SER A 454 18.37 -11.46 -11.24
N PRO A 455 19.39 -11.35 -12.10
CA PRO A 455 20.55 -12.24 -12.07
C PRO A 455 21.24 -12.24 -10.69
N THR A 456 21.84 -13.37 -10.32
CA THR A 456 22.71 -13.45 -9.14
C THR A 456 24.05 -12.76 -9.38
N ILE A 457 24.56 -12.84 -10.63
CA ILE A 457 25.84 -12.27 -11.03
C ILE A 457 25.60 -11.05 -11.91
N GLY A 458 26.04 -9.88 -11.41
CA GLY A 458 25.82 -8.59 -12.05
C GLY A 458 26.71 -7.47 -11.49
N PRO A 459 26.36 -6.20 -11.74
CA PRO A 459 27.23 -5.07 -11.41
C PRO A 459 27.42 -4.83 -9.90
N PHE A 460 26.64 -5.47 -9.03
CA PHE A 460 26.69 -5.34 -7.57
C PHE A 460 26.82 -6.70 -6.88
N GLU A 461 27.41 -6.75 -5.69
CA GLU A 461 27.76 -8.01 -4.98
C GLU A 461 26.52 -8.87 -4.63
N ASN A 462 25.37 -8.24 -4.38
CA ASN A 462 24.10 -8.92 -4.06
C ASN A 462 23.02 -8.57 -5.09
N PHE A 463 23.31 -8.75 -6.38
CA PHE A 463 22.45 -8.29 -7.47
C PHE A 463 21.08 -9.01 -7.52
N ASP A 464 20.98 -10.21 -6.98
CA ASP A 464 19.73 -10.96 -6.78
C ASP A 464 18.82 -10.38 -5.70
N SER A 465 19.28 -9.44 -4.88
CA SER A 465 18.49 -8.88 -3.76
C SER A 465 17.17 -8.25 -4.19
N ALA A 466 17.05 -7.75 -5.42
CA ALA A 466 15.78 -7.26 -5.97
C ALA A 466 14.73 -8.37 -6.10
N SER A 467 15.16 -9.62 -6.28
CA SER A 467 14.28 -10.80 -6.36
C SER A 467 13.68 -11.19 -5.02
N ARG A 468 14.01 -10.50 -3.92
CA ARG A 468 13.41 -10.70 -2.59
C ARG A 468 12.03 -10.04 -2.45
N LEU A 469 11.63 -9.23 -3.43
CA LEU A 469 10.39 -8.47 -3.42
C LEU A 469 9.33 -9.14 -4.31
N GLY A 470 8.24 -9.60 -3.71
CA GLY A 470 6.99 -9.94 -4.39
C GLY A 470 6.00 -8.77 -4.34
N ILE A 471 5.15 -8.64 -5.37
CA ILE A 471 4.07 -7.64 -5.39
C ILE A 471 2.79 -8.28 -5.93
N ARG A 472 1.65 -7.94 -5.33
CA ARG A 472 0.33 -8.35 -5.81
C ARG A 472 -0.73 -7.30 -5.53
N VAL A 473 -1.85 -7.40 -6.23
CA VAL A 473 -3.05 -6.60 -6.00
C VAL A 473 -4.08 -7.47 -5.29
N GLU A 474 -4.76 -6.94 -4.27
CA GLU A 474 -5.86 -7.59 -3.56
C GLU A 474 -7.11 -6.72 -3.62
N TRP A 475 -8.25 -7.24 -4.05
CA TRP A 475 -9.52 -6.50 -4.09
C TRP A 475 -10.69 -7.38 -3.68
N TYR A 476 -11.79 -6.72 -3.29
CA TYR A 476 -13.04 -7.40 -3.01
C TYR A 476 -13.91 -7.42 -4.26
N ASP A 477 -14.24 -8.61 -4.76
CA ASP A 477 -15.21 -8.78 -5.84
C ASP A 477 -16.62 -8.78 -5.25
N LYS A 478 -17.35 -7.68 -5.43
CA LYS A 478 -18.72 -7.51 -4.93
C LYS A 478 -19.71 -8.50 -5.55
N THR A 479 -19.46 -8.97 -6.78
CA THR A 479 -20.32 -9.92 -7.50
C THR A 479 -20.21 -11.30 -6.88
N GLN A 480 -18.97 -11.73 -6.63
CA GLN A 480 -18.68 -13.06 -6.06
C GLN A 480 -18.63 -13.06 -4.53
N ARG A 481 -18.69 -11.89 -3.89
CA ARG A 481 -18.59 -11.68 -2.44
C ARG A 481 -17.35 -12.32 -1.82
N LYS A 482 -16.21 -12.21 -2.51
CA LYS A 482 -14.94 -12.79 -2.06
C LYS A 482 -13.76 -11.88 -2.34
N TRP A 483 -12.68 -12.10 -1.61
CA TRP A 483 -11.42 -11.43 -1.86
C TRP A 483 -10.62 -12.17 -2.91
N LEU A 484 -10.09 -11.41 -3.85
CA LEU A 484 -9.27 -11.89 -4.94
C LEU A 484 -7.90 -11.26 -4.86
N SER A 485 -6.88 -12.01 -5.28
CA SER A 485 -5.52 -11.55 -5.42
C SER A 485 -4.94 -11.87 -6.78
N LEU A 486 -4.19 -10.93 -7.35
CA LEU A 486 -3.49 -11.09 -8.61
C LEU A 486 -2.04 -10.67 -8.46
N LYS A 487 -1.11 -11.57 -8.77
CA LYS A 487 0.33 -11.31 -8.69
C LYS A 487 0.77 -10.35 -9.78
N LEU A 488 1.69 -9.45 -9.46
CA LEU A 488 2.33 -8.55 -10.42
C LEU A 488 3.76 -9.00 -10.67
N GLN A 489 4.17 -8.98 -11.93
CA GLN A 489 5.56 -9.16 -12.32
C GLN A 489 5.94 -8.11 -13.35
N ASN A 490 7.03 -7.38 -13.09
CA ASN A 490 7.56 -6.42 -14.04
C ASN A 490 8.22 -7.17 -15.18
N GLY A 491 7.48 -7.20 -16.28
CA GLY A 491 7.91 -7.85 -17.49
C GLY A 491 8.84 -7.00 -18.35
N ASN A 492 9.03 -5.71 -18.10
CA ASN A 492 9.78 -4.83 -18.99
C ASN A 492 11.26 -4.86 -18.59
N TYR A 493 12.13 -5.26 -19.51
CA TYR A 493 13.58 -5.12 -19.35
C TYR A 493 14.04 -4.10 -20.38
N SER A 494 14.72 -3.04 -19.95
CA SER A 494 15.03 -1.90 -20.81
C SER A 494 16.23 -2.14 -21.75
N TRP A 495 16.43 -3.38 -22.22
CA TRP A 495 17.38 -3.65 -23.30
C TRP A 495 17.20 -2.72 -24.50
N PRO A 496 15.96 -2.36 -24.91
CA PRO A 496 15.79 -1.39 -25.97
C PRO A 496 16.44 -0.04 -25.74
N ARG A 497 16.26 0.46 -24.52
CA ARG A 497 16.76 1.75 -24.12
C ARG A 497 18.27 1.72 -23.99
N LEU A 498 18.83 0.66 -23.37
CA LEU A 498 20.28 0.43 -23.31
C LEU A 498 20.94 0.46 -24.70
N HIS A 499 20.34 -0.16 -25.72
CA HIS A 499 20.92 -0.16 -27.06
C HIS A 499 20.88 1.23 -27.73
N GLN A 500 19.90 2.07 -27.38
CA GLN A 500 19.77 3.44 -27.87
C GLN A 500 20.71 4.40 -27.15
N THR A 501 20.76 4.34 -25.82
CA THR A 501 21.48 5.31 -24.97
C THR A 501 22.92 4.88 -24.67
N ARG A 502 23.20 3.57 -24.72
CA ARG A 502 24.43 2.94 -24.22
C ARG A 502 24.69 3.18 -22.73
N ASP A 503 23.66 3.58 -21.97
CA ASP A 503 23.74 3.81 -20.53
C ASP A 503 23.46 2.52 -19.73
N PRO A 504 24.43 1.97 -18.98
CA PRO A 504 24.21 0.81 -18.12
C PRO A 504 23.08 0.97 -17.10
N GLU A 505 22.74 2.19 -16.68
CA GLU A 505 21.63 2.43 -15.74
C GLU A 505 20.27 2.04 -16.34
N ASP A 506 20.10 2.15 -17.66
CA ASP A 506 18.88 1.69 -18.31
C ASP A 506 18.70 0.16 -18.14
N ALA A 507 19.81 -0.60 -18.19
CA ALA A 507 19.78 -2.05 -18.03
C ALA A 507 19.35 -2.49 -16.61
N ILE A 508 19.66 -1.67 -15.59
CA ILE A 508 19.39 -2.00 -14.18
C ILE A 508 18.27 -1.16 -13.55
N ARG A 509 17.57 -0.32 -14.33
CA ARG A 509 16.53 0.59 -13.82
C ARG A 509 15.50 -0.10 -12.93
N HIS A 510 14.94 -1.23 -13.39
CA HIS A 510 13.92 -1.96 -12.62
C HIS A 510 14.48 -2.66 -11.38
N TRP A 511 15.75 -3.08 -11.44
CA TRP A 511 16.46 -3.54 -10.25
C TRP A 511 16.60 -2.40 -9.23
N ARG A 512 16.97 -1.19 -9.68
CA ARG A 512 17.09 0.00 -8.82
C ARG A 512 15.73 0.39 -8.21
N GLU A 513 14.64 0.32 -8.98
CA GLU A 513 13.27 0.52 -8.47
C GLU A 513 12.93 -0.49 -7.36
N ALA A 514 13.17 -1.78 -7.58
CA ALA A 514 12.91 -2.82 -6.58
C ALA A 514 13.74 -2.61 -5.31
N MET A 515 15.03 -2.29 -5.44
CA MET A 515 15.90 -1.99 -4.30
C MET A 515 15.46 -0.73 -3.53
N ASN A 516 14.96 0.31 -4.23
CA ASN A 516 14.41 1.50 -3.59
C ASN A 516 13.11 1.18 -2.84
N LEU A 517 12.23 0.33 -3.40
CA LEU A 517 11.03 -0.14 -2.69
C LEU A 517 11.40 -0.95 -1.44
N ILE A 518 12.37 -1.87 -1.54
CA ILE A 518 12.88 -2.61 -0.37
C ILE A 518 13.42 -1.64 0.67
N GLN A 519 14.25 -0.66 0.27
CA GLN A 519 14.77 0.36 1.17
C GLN A 519 13.65 1.12 1.90
N LEU A 520 12.66 1.55 1.12
CA LEU A 520 11.53 2.35 1.56
C LEU A 520 10.65 1.59 2.57
N PHE A 521 10.29 0.33 2.26
CA PHE A 521 9.43 -0.48 3.12
C PHE A 521 10.18 -1.03 4.34
N GLU A 522 11.43 -1.46 4.17
CA GLU A 522 12.22 -2.02 5.28
C GLU A 522 12.79 -0.95 6.21
N GLY A 523 12.69 0.34 5.86
CA GLY A 523 13.22 1.45 6.65
C GLY A 523 14.76 1.49 6.64
N ILE A 524 15.38 1.16 5.52
CA ILE A 524 16.85 1.09 5.39
C ILE A 524 17.42 2.50 5.17
N GLU A 525 18.39 2.88 5.98
CA GLU A 525 19.28 4.02 5.74
C GLU A 525 20.61 3.50 5.19
N TYR A 526 20.91 3.83 3.93
CA TYR A 526 22.18 3.43 3.32
C TYR A 526 23.33 4.30 3.85
N VAL A 527 24.45 3.66 4.19
CA VAL A 527 25.69 4.31 4.63
C VAL A 527 26.86 3.95 3.72
N GLY A 528 27.79 4.89 3.57
CA GLY A 528 28.99 4.75 2.74
C GLY A 528 29.38 6.08 2.08
N ASP A 529 30.62 6.17 1.61
CA ASP A 529 31.17 7.41 1.03
C ASP A 529 30.66 7.67 -0.39
N LYS A 530 30.32 6.61 -1.13
CA LYS A 530 29.81 6.69 -2.51
C LYS A 530 28.46 6.00 -2.60
N MET A 531 27.41 6.78 -2.86
CA MET A 531 26.04 6.30 -2.89
C MET A 531 25.64 5.57 -4.18
N ASP A 532 26.41 5.71 -5.26
CA ASP A 532 26.22 5.00 -6.54
C ASP A 532 24.75 5.00 -7.05
N GLY A 533 24.13 6.17 -7.00
CA GLY A 533 22.74 6.41 -7.42
C GLY A 533 21.66 5.98 -6.41
N PHE A 534 22.02 5.40 -5.27
CA PHE A 534 21.08 5.11 -4.19
C PHE A 534 20.82 6.35 -3.33
N PRO A 535 19.57 6.63 -2.95
CA PRO A 535 19.33 7.65 -1.96
C PRO A 535 19.76 7.13 -0.58
N ARG A 536 20.28 8.02 0.27
CA ARG A 536 20.65 7.68 1.66
C ARG A 536 19.43 7.21 2.44
N ARG A 537 18.30 7.86 2.23
CA ARG A 537 17.00 7.52 2.80
C ARG A 537 15.90 7.74 1.78
N ALA A 538 14.89 6.87 1.81
CA ALA A 538 13.62 7.02 1.09
C ALA A 538 12.44 6.97 2.08
N TRP A 539 11.38 7.74 1.84
CA TRP A 539 10.19 7.75 2.70
C TRP A 539 8.92 8.20 1.94
N PHE A 540 7.75 7.83 2.45
CA PHE A 540 6.44 8.15 1.88
C PHE A 540 5.91 9.54 2.28
N GLY A 541 6.80 10.51 2.46
CA GLY A 541 6.43 11.83 2.96
C GLY A 541 5.91 11.73 4.40
N ASN A 542 4.64 12.06 4.60
CA ASN A 542 4.01 12.03 5.93
C ASN A 542 3.48 10.65 6.33
N LYS A 543 3.46 9.64 5.44
CA LYS A 543 2.98 8.29 5.77
C LYS A 543 4.01 7.53 6.59
N ARG A 544 3.58 6.87 7.67
CA ARG A 544 4.43 5.99 8.47
C ARG A 544 4.19 4.54 8.09
N ILE A 545 5.18 3.70 8.32
CA ILE A 545 5.01 2.24 8.27
C ILE A 545 4.75 1.77 9.69
N LEU A 546 3.62 1.11 9.91
CA LEU A 546 3.22 0.60 11.22
C LEU A 546 3.37 -0.91 11.26
N MET A 547 4.23 -1.41 12.14
CA MET A 547 4.39 -2.82 12.39
C MET A 547 3.43 -3.27 13.50
N LEU A 548 2.72 -4.36 13.24
CA LEU A 548 1.91 -5.03 14.25
C LEU A 548 2.84 -5.75 15.24
N GLN A 549 2.88 -5.26 16.48
CA GLN A 549 3.49 -5.97 17.60
C GLN A 549 2.42 -6.72 18.35
N VAL A 550 2.63 -8.02 18.54
CA VAL A 550 1.75 -8.88 19.34
C VAL A 550 2.55 -9.36 20.53
N ASP A 551 2.04 -9.07 21.72
CA ASP A 551 2.48 -9.67 22.96
C ASP A 551 1.64 -10.92 23.18
N HIS A 552 2.23 -12.08 22.87
CA HIS A 552 1.56 -13.37 22.98
C HIS A 552 1.18 -13.68 24.42
N LEU A 553 2.07 -13.48 25.40
CA LEU A 553 1.75 -13.82 26.79
C LEU A 553 0.66 -12.91 27.36
N GLN A 554 0.67 -11.61 27.08
CA GLN A 554 -0.36 -10.70 27.56
C GLN A 554 -1.61 -10.68 26.69
N GLN A 555 -1.59 -11.37 25.53
CA GLN A 555 -2.66 -11.35 24.54
C GLN A 555 -3.08 -9.91 24.24
N ARG A 556 -2.09 -9.08 23.89
CA ARG A 556 -2.23 -7.66 23.51
C ARG A 556 -1.59 -7.42 22.16
N ALA A 557 -2.12 -6.47 21.41
CA ALA A 557 -1.54 -6.07 20.14
C ALA A 557 -1.51 -4.56 20.04
N ARG A 558 -0.48 -4.02 19.41
CA ARG A 558 -0.37 -2.58 19.14
C ARG A 558 0.34 -2.33 17.82
N TRP A 559 0.01 -1.21 17.21
CA TRP A 559 0.75 -0.69 16.07
C TRP A 559 1.92 0.15 16.57
N THR A 560 3.11 -0.12 16.03
CA THR A 560 4.32 0.66 16.33
C THR A 560 4.97 1.13 15.05
N THR A 561 5.53 2.34 15.06
CA THR A 561 6.30 2.84 13.92
C THR A 561 7.50 1.93 13.65
N ARG A 562 7.69 1.55 12.39
CA ARG A 562 8.85 0.78 11.96
C ARG A 562 10.14 1.58 12.22
N PRO A 563 11.11 1.04 12.97
CA PRO A 563 12.38 1.71 13.19
C PRO A 563 13.20 1.73 11.90
N SER A 564 13.95 2.80 11.70
CA SER A 564 14.98 2.84 10.66
C SER A 564 16.23 2.08 11.11
N HIS A 565 16.92 1.43 10.19
CA HIS A 565 18.17 0.74 10.48
C HIS A 565 19.20 0.99 9.37
N ARG A 566 20.47 1.05 9.75
CA ARG A 566 21.57 1.38 8.84
C ARG A 566 22.08 0.13 8.12
N ARG A 567 22.35 0.24 6.82
CA ARG A 567 23.03 -0.80 6.03
C ARG A 567 24.06 -0.18 5.10
N PRO A 568 25.18 -0.86 4.79
CA PRO A 568 26.06 -0.43 3.72
C PRO A 568 25.29 -0.31 2.40
N VAL A 569 25.58 0.73 1.63
CA VAL A 569 25.10 0.86 0.26
C VAL A 569 25.57 -0.34 -0.59
N PRO A 570 24.77 -0.86 -1.54
CA PRO A 570 25.19 -1.95 -2.41
C PRO A 570 26.53 -1.65 -3.11
N ARG A 571 27.50 -2.55 -2.95
CA ARG A 571 28.85 -2.38 -3.50
C ARG A 571 28.92 -2.89 -4.93
N ARG A 572 29.66 -2.17 -5.79
CA ARG A 572 29.97 -2.66 -7.14
C ARG A 572 30.91 -3.85 -7.07
N THR A 573 30.60 -4.88 -7.86
CA THR A 573 31.46 -6.04 -8.06
C THR A 573 32.55 -5.71 -9.07
N LYS A 574 33.74 -6.31 -8.93
CA LYS A 574 34.78 -6.24 -9.98
C LYS A 574 34.45 -7.21 -11.12
N PHE A 575 34.80 -6.86 -12.35
CA PHE A 575 34.55 -7.72 -13.52
C PHE A 575 35.14 -9.14 -13.34
N ASP A 576 36.38 -9.25 -12.87
CA ASP A 576 37.03 -10.56 -12.63
C ASP A 576 36.33 -11.41 -11.56
N MET A 577 35.73 -10.79 -10.54
CA MET A 577 34.94 -11.52 -9.56
C MET A 577 33.69 -12.12 -10.22
N ASN A 578 33.03 -11.37 -11.11
CA ASN A 578 31.91 -11.91 -11.89
C ASN A 578 32.35 -12.98 -12.89
N VAL A 579 33.55 -12.88 -13.46
CA VAL A 579 34.12 -13.95 -14.30
C VAL A 579 34.28 -15.23 -13.48
N ASN A 580 34.85 -15.16 -12.28
CA ASN A 580 35.03 -16.32 -11.41
C ASN A 580 33.69 -16.89 -10.94
N ALA A 581 32.76 -16.03 -10.50
CA ALA A 581 31.43 -16.47 -10.11
C ALA A 581 30.68 -17.21 -11.25
N ILE A 582 30.81 -16.74 -12.50
CA ILE A 582 30.22 -17.44 -13.66
C ILE A 582 30.96 -18.76 -13.93
N LYS A 583 32.28 -18.80 -13.76
CA LYS A 583 33.04 -20.05 -13.89
C LYS A 583 32.55 -21.08 -12.88
N ASP A 584 32.45 -20.70 -11.62
CA ASP A 584 32.06 -21.58 -10.53
C ASP A 584 30.61 -22.08 -10.70
N ALA A 585 29.71 -21.22 -11.16
CA ALA A 585 28.31 -21.57 -11.34
C ALA A 585 28.03 -22.39 -12.62
N PHE A 586 28.78 -22.15 -13.71
CA PHE A 586 28.38 -22.57 -15.06
C PHE A 586 29.46 -23.24 -15.92
N VAL A 587 30.76 -23.04 -15.66
CA VAL A 587 31.85 -23.60 -16.49
C VAL A 587 32.08 -25.08 -16.13
N GLY A 588 32.38 -25.89 -17.16
CA GLY A 588 32.45 -27.36 -17.03
C GLY A 588 31.09 -28.06 -17.26
N LYS A 589 29.98 -27.33 -17.19
CA LYS A 589 28.64 -27.85 -17.52
C LYS A 589 28.30 -27.77 -19.03
N GLY A 590 29.27 -27.60 -19.94
CA GLY A 590 29.00 -27.38 -21.37
C GLY A 590 28.76 -25.91 -21.76
N THR A 591 29.20 -24.97 -20.92
CA THR A 591 29.16 -23.52 -21.17
C THR A 591 30.55 -22.95 -21.04
N ILE A 592 30.91 -22.03 -21.93
CA ILE A 592 32.25 -21.45 -21.99
C ILE A 592 32.24 -19.93 -21.87
N ILE A 593 33.32 -19.40 -21.31
CA ILE A 593 33.66 -17.98 -21.28
C ILE A 593 34.92 -17.79 -22.11
N ARG A 594 34.92 -16.84 -23.03
CA ARG A 594 36.07 -16.53 -23.87
C ARG A 594 36.41 -15.04 -23.83
N LYS A 595 37.70 -14.71 -23.68
CA LYS A 595 38.16 -13.33 -23.70
C LYS A 595 38.36 -12.79 -25.12
N GLU A 596 38.64 -13.68 -26.08
CA GLU A 596 38.93 -13.31 -27.48
C GLU A 596 37.66 -13.10 -28.32
N GLY A 597 36.50 -13.47 -27.78
CA GLY A 597 35.20 -13.30 -28.41
C GLY A 597 34.43 -14.60 -28.66
N PRO A 598 33.33 -14.54 -29.43
CA PRO A 598 32.46 -15.67 -29.61
C PRO A 598 33.20 -16.81 -30.32
N PRO A 599 32.88 -18.08 -30.00
CA PRO A 599 33.38 -19.22 -30.77
C PRO A 599 33.05 -19.06 -32.26
N PRO A 600 34.01 -19.35 -33.17
CA PRO A 600 33.76 -19.30 -34.60
C PRO A 600 32.48 -20.05 -34.99
N VAL A 601 31.74 -19.52 -35.97
CA VAL A 601 30.44 -20.08 -36.35
C VAL A 601 30.59 -21.55 -36.75
N ASP A 602 31.63 -21.90 -37.48
CA ASP A 602 31.99 -23.25 -37.90
C ASP A 602 32.58 -24.16 -36.80
N SER A 603 32.83 -23.64 -35.59
CA SER A 603 33.43 -24.41 -34.49
C SER A 603 32.63 -25.65 -34.11
N PRO A 604 33.28 -26.81 -33.86
CA PRO A 604 32.62 -28.03 -33.40
C PRO A 604 31.93 -27.85 -32.04
N PHE A 605 32.30 -26.81 -31.27
CA PHE A 605 31.61 -26.42 -30.04
C PHE A 605 30.09 -26.26 -30.23
N TRP A 606 29.65 -25.74 -31.38
CA TRP A 606 28.24 -25.51 -31.67
C TRP A 606 27.48 -26.75 -32.14
N ARG A 607 28.18 -27.87 -32.40
CA ARG A 607 27.64 -29.08 -33.06
C ARG A 607 27.82 -30.33 -32.18
N LEU A 608 27.39 -30.25 -30.92
CA LEU A 608 27.48 -31.40 -29.99
C LEU A 608 26.52 -32.53 -30.38
N THR A 609 25.39 -32.19 -30.99
CA THR A 609 24.39 -33.13 -31.50
C THR A 609 24.00 -32.78 -32.94
N GLU A 610 23.50 -33.75 -33.71
CA GLU A 610 22.93 -33.50 -35.04
C GLU A 610 21.79 -32.46 -35.00
N SER A 611 21.03 -32.44 -33.89
CA SER A 611 19.95 -31.49 -33.67
C SER A 611 20.42 -30.03 -33.52
N ASP A 612 21.69 -29.82 -33.12
CA ASP A 612 22.23 -28.48 -32.89
C ASP A 612 22.36 -27.68 -34.17
N VAL A 613 22.67 -28.35 -35.29
CA VAL A 613 22.77 -27.71 -36.61
C VAL A 613 21.42 -27.08 -37.01
N LEU A 614 20.31 -27.79 -36.76
CA LEU A 614 18.96 -27.31 -37.03
C LEU A 614 18.52 -26.21 -36.04
N LYS A 615 18.80 -26.40 -34.75
CA LYS A 615 18.41 -25.49 -33.67
C LYS A 615 19.18 -24.17 -33.70
N ARG A 616 20.41 -24.19 -34.19
CA ARG A 616 21.26 -23.00 -34.40
C ARG A 616 20.56 -21.92 -35.20
N ASN A 617 19.96 -22.28 -36.34
CA ASN A 617 19.24 -21.33 -37.20
C ASN A 617 18.01 -20.73 -36.48
N LYS A 618 17.31 -21.56 -35.70
CA LYS A 618 16.15 -21.16 -34.88
C LYS A 618 16.54 -20.19 -33.75
N MET A 619 17.67 -20.42 -33.10
CA MET A 619 18.21 -19.53 -32.05
C MET A 619 18.92 -18.29 -32.57
N GLY A 620 18.91 -18.05 -33.88
CA GLY A 620 19.46 -16.83 -34.48
C GLY A 620 20.99 -16.81 -34.55
N GLN A 621 21.64 -17.98 -34.48
CA GLN A 621 23.08 -18.13 -34.73
C GLN A 621 23.35 -18.32 -36.24
N ARG A 622 22.87 -17.39 -37.09
CA ARG A 622 23.03 -17.41 -38.55
C ARG A 622 24.45 -17.00 -38.99
N GLU A 623 24.72 -17.01 -40.30
CA GLU A 623 25.98 -16.62 -40.97
C GLU A 623 26.44 -15.16 -40.74
N GLY A 624 25.84 -14.41 -39.79
CA GLY A 624 26.22 -13.04 -39.42
C GLY A 624 26.85 -12.88 -38.02
N GLY A 625 27.05 -13.96 -37.26
CA GLY A 625 27.78 -13.94 -35.98
C GLY A 625 27.11 -14.70 -34.83
N ALA A 626 27.92 -15.30 -33.96
CA ALA A 626 27.46 -16.03 -32.78
C ALA A 626 27.02 -15.08 -31.65
N ARG A 627 25.91 -15.43 -30.98
CA ARG A 627 25.32 -14.65 -29.89
C ARG A 627 25.59 -15.32 -28.53
N CYS A 628 25.80 -14.51 -27.50
CA CYS A 628 25.93 -15.01 -26.13
C CYS A 628 24.58 -15.45 -25.54
N ASP A 629 24.61 -16.27 -24.49
CA ASP A 629 23.41 -16.85 -23.86
C ASP A 629 22.44 -15.75 -23.38
N LEU A 630 22.95 -14.67 -22.74
CA LEU A 630 22.14 -13.52 -22.31
C LEU A 630 21.34 -12.91 -23.46
N CYS A 631 21.99 -12.66 -24.61
CA CYS A 631 21.36 -12.06 -25.79
C CYS A 631 20.36 -13.00 -26.46
N ILE A 632 20.59 -14.32 -26.41
CA ILE A 632 19.65 -15.32 -26.93
C ILE A 632 18.40 -15.35 -26.04
N ILE A 633 18.57 -15.45 -24.73
CA ILE A 633 17.48 -15.59 -23.75
C ILE A 633 16.67 -14.29 -23.61
N SER A 634 17.33 -13.14 -23.62
CA SER A 634 16.66 -11.84 -23.42
C SER A 634 15.93 -11.33 -24.68
N ARG A 635 15.95 -12.09 -25.77
CA ARG A 635 15.29 -11.74 -27.01
C ARG A 635 13.78 -11.65 -26.79
N ARG A 636 13.09 -10.75 -27.49
CA ARG A 636 11.62 -10.75 -27.55
C ARG A 636 11.16 -10.48 -28.95
N GLU A 637 9.97 -10.97 -29.29
CA GLU A 637 9.24 -10.47 -30.45
C GLU A 637 8.73 -9.07 -30.10
N VAL A 638 9.18 -8.07 -30.87
CA VAL A 638 8.48 -6.79 -30.98
C VAL A 638 7.43 -6.96 -32.07
N GLY A 639 6.35 -6.17 -31.99
CA GLY A 639 5.14 -6.29 -32.79
C GLY A 639 5.32 -6.21 -34.32
N THR A 640 4.19 -6.05 -35.00
CA THR A 640 4.00 -6.14 -36.46
C THR A 640 4.81 -5.15 -37.30
N ASP A 641 5.59 -4.26 -36.70
CA ASP A 641 6.43 -3.24 -37.34
C ASP A 641 7.89 -3.69 -37.60
N GLY A 642 8.27 -4.90 -37.18
CA GLY A 642 9.41 -5.62 -37.76
C GLY A 642 10.81 -5.06 -37.48
N ARG A 643 10.96 -4.08 -36.57
CA ARG A 643 12.26 -3.50 -36.23
C ARG A 643 12.44 -3.46 -34.71
N ILE A 644 13.14 -4.46 -34.18
CA ILE A 644 14.48 -4.34 -33.57
C ILE A 644 14.86 -5.74 -33.04
N PHE A 645 15.84 -6.38 -33.68
CA PHE A 645 16.54 -7.53 -33.10
C PHE A 645 17.71 -6.99 -32.28
N TRP A 646 17.79 -7.33 -30.99
CA TRP A 646 18.97 -7.00 -30.17
C TRP A 646 20.14 -7.87 -30.62
N ASP A 647 20.99 -7.31 -31.47
CA ASP A 647 22.21 -8.01 -31.89
C ASP A 647 23.22 -8.05 -30.75
N CYS A 648 23.96 -9.16 -30.67
CA CYS A 648 25.04 -9.35 -29.70
C CYS A 648 26.27 -8.56 -30.18
N VAL A 649 26.24 -7.23 -30.00
CA VAL A 649 27.28 -6.31 -30.48
C VAL A 649 28.34 -6.12 -29.42
N ARG A 650 29.62 -6.17 -29.82
CA ARG A 650 30.78 -5.87 -28.96
C ARG A 650 30.64 -4.48 -28.34
N ASP A 651 30.95 -4.37 -27.06
CA ASP A 651 31.14 -3.08 -26.40
C ASP A 651 32.53 -2.53 -26.73
N ASN A 652 32.59 -1.49 -27.56
CA ASN A 652 33.85 -0.88 -27.97
C ASN A 652 34.50 -0.05 -26.84
N ASN A 653 33.77 0.22 -25.74
CA ASN A 653 34.34 0.86 -24.56
C ASN A 653 35.20 -0.11 -23.73
N ARG A 654 35.18 -1.40 -24.05
CA ARG A 654 35.98 -2.45 -23.39
C ARG A 654 37.10 -2.92 -24.30
N THR A 655 38.31 -2.49 -23.99
CA THR A 655 39.53 -2.88 -24.71
C THR A 655 40.25 -4.06 -24.04
N ASP A 656 39.97 -4.31 -22.76
CA ASP A 656 40.57 -5.34 -21.93
C ASP A 656 40.01 -6.76 -22.17
N VAL A 657 38.79 -6.86 -22.71
CA VAL A 657 38.10 -8.12 -22.95
C VAL A 657 37.08 -7.98 -24.08
N TRP A 658 36.84 -9.05 -24.83
CA TRP A 658 35.66 -9.10 -25.70
C TRP A 658 34.41 -9.36 -24.87
N VAL A 659 33.48 -8.40 -24.86
CA VAL A 659 32.18 -8.51 -24.20
C VAL A 659 31.14 -7.75 -25.00
N CYS A 660 29.90 -8.23 -25.05
CA CYS A 660 28.82 -7.51 -25.71
C CYS A 660 28.27 -6.39 -24.82
N VAL A 661 27.56 -5.43 -25.41
CA VAL A 661 26.99 -4.28 -24.69
C VAL A 661 26.09 -4.72 -23.52
N CYS A 662 25.25 -5.74 -23.71
CA CYS A 662 24.35 -6.21 -22.65
C CYS A 662 25.11 -6.82 -21.47
N CYS A 663 26.13 -7.66 -21.75
CA CYS A 663 26.96 -8.27 -20.71
C CYS A 663 27.87 -7.24 -20.03
N SER A 664 28.38 -6.26 -20.78
CA SER A 664 29.18 -5.16 -20.27
C SER A 664 28.38 -4.27 -19.32
N ALA A 665 27.13 -3.95 -19.66
CA ALA A 665 26.22 -3.19 -18.79
C ALA A 665 25.92 -3.92 -17.46
N LEU A 666 25.90 -5.26 -17.48
CA LEU A 666 25.81 -6.09 -16.28
C LEU A 666 27.17 -6.40 -15.64
N ASN A 667 28.25 -5.77 -16.12
CA ASN A 667 29.63 -5.93 -15.65
C ASN A 667 30.12 -7.38 -15.54
N ARG A 668 29.83 -8.20 -16.54
CA ARG A 668 30.16 -9.64 -16.52
C ARG A 668 30.54 -10.15 -17.92
N PRO A 669 31.23 -11.29 -18.06
CA PRO A 669 31.59 -11.80 -19.37
C PRO A 669 30.39 -12.31 -20.18
N CYS A 670 30.58 -12.43 -21.49
CA CYS A 670 29.68 -13.23 -22.33
C CYS A 670 29.88 -14.71 -22.05
N THR A 671 28.77 -15.44 -21.96
CA THR A 671 28.75 -16.91 -21.91
C THR A 671 28.19 -17.47 -23.21
N PHE A 672 28.68 -18.64 -23.58
CA PHE A 672 28.23 -19.33 -24.78
C PHE A 672 27.95 -20.79 -24.44
N SER A 673 26.79 -21.28 -24.86
CA SER A 673 26.35 -22.66 -24.70
C SER A 673 25.89 -23.21 -26.05
N ALA A 674 26.20 -24.47 -26.35
CA ALA A 674 25.67 -25.13 -27.53
C ALA A 674 24.12 -25.14 -27.50
N PRO A 675 23.44 -25.06 -28.66
CA PRO A 675 21.98 -25.04 -28.75
C PRO A 675 21.22 -26.03 -27.83
N SER A 676 21.53 -27.32 -27.91
CA SER A 676 20.96 -28.39 -27.09
C SER A 676 21.23 -28.20 -25.60
N THR A 677 22.45 -27.79 -25.26
CA THR A 677 22.88 -27.53 -23.88
C THR A 677 22.10 -26.37 -23.29
N LEU A 678 21.98 -25.26 -24.02
CA LEU A 678 21.21 -24.10 -23.60
C LEU A 678 19.72 -24.45 -23.40
N MET A 679 19.11 -25.19 -24.33
CA MET A 679 17.71 -25.63 -24.20
C MET A 679 17.50 -26.52 -22.97
N ASN A 680 18.33 -27.55 -22.78
CA ASN A 680 18.21 -28.46 -21.64
C ASN A 680 18.30 -27.69 -20.31
N LYS A 681 19.28 -26.78 -20.25
CA LYS A 681 19.56 -26.02 -19.04
C LYS A 681 18.58 -24.91 -18.74
N TRP A 682 18.05 -24.23 -19.76
CA TRP A 682 17.12 -23.12 -19.62
C TRP A 682 15.66 -23.61 -19.54
N GLY A 683 15.34 -24.69 -20.23
CA GLY A 683 13.98 -25.21 -20.39
C GLY A 683 13.28 -24.69 -21.66
N ASP A 684 12.31 -25.47 -22.14
CA ASP A 684 11.57 -25.24 -23.38
C ASP A 684 10.04 -25.16 -23.19
N ASP A 685 9.60 -25.02 -21.93
CA ASP A 685 8.19 -24.85 -21.56
C ASP A 685 7.58 -23.59 -22.18
N LYS A 686 6.32 -23.70 -22.65
CA LYS A 686 5.56 -22.55 -23.14
C LYS A 686 5.17 -21.60 -22.01
N PRO A 687 5.01 -20.29 -22.29
CA PRO A 687 5.26 -19.64 -23.59
C PRO A 687 6.75 -19.46 -23.88
N TRP A 688 7.09 -19.41 -25.17
CA TRP A 688 8.46 -19.25 -25.61
C TRP A 688 8.90 -17.79 -25.71
N VAL A 689 10.20 -17.54 -25.56
CA VAL A 689 10.86 -16.24 -25.70
C VAL A 689 10.54 -15.55 -27.03
N THR A 690 10.45 -16.33 -28.13
CA THR A 690 9.94 -15.92 -29.45
C THR A 690 9.29 -17.11 -30.16
N LYS A 691 8.46 -16.91 -31.20
CA LYS A 691 7.87 -17.99 -32.01
C LYS A 691 8.93 -18.86 -32.70
N GLY A 692 10.14 -18.33 -32.88
CA GLY A 692 11.25 -19.01 -33.54
C GLY A 692 12.21 -19.76 -32.62
N THR A 693 12.14 -19.58 -31.29
CA THR A 693 13.08 -20.16 -30.32
C THR A 693 12.36 -21.06 -29.32
N PRO A 694 12.77 -22.33 -29.13
CA PRO A 694 12.16 -23.23 -28.15
C PRO A 694 12.71 -23.00 -26.73
N LEU A 695 12.89 -21.75 -26.32
CA LEU A 695 13.36 -21.39 -24.97
C LEU A 695 12.19 -20.82 -24.20
N SER A 696 11.99 -21.29 -22.96
CA SER A 696 10.90 -20.82 -22.10
C SER A 696 11.05 -19.34 -21.74
N MET A 697 9.96 -18.58 -21.76
CA MET A 697 9.94 -17.21 -21.21
C MET A 697 10.01 -17.20 -19.67
N CYS A 698 9.64 -18.31 -19.02
CA CYS A 698 9.49 -18.42 -17.57
C CYS A 698 10.31 -19.58 -17.01
N SER A 699 11.63 -19.55 -17.22
CA SER A 699 12.53 -20.63 -16.78
C SER A 699 12.47 -20.85 -15.26
N ARG A 700 12.26 -22.11 -14.87
CA ARG A 700 12.30 -22.57 -13.47
C ARG A 700 13.64 -23.23 -13.09
N THR A 701 14.61 -23.23 -14.00
CA THR A 701 15.91 -23.89 -13.81
C THR A 701 16.90 -23.01 -13.03
N GLU A 702 18.04 -23.57 -12.61
CA GLU A 702 19.15 -22.80 -12.01
C GLU A 702 19.75 -21.76 -13.00
N TRP A 703 19.53 -21.94 -14.30
CA TRP A 703 20.06 -21.05 -15.35
C TRP A 703 19.31 -19.73 -15.45
N ARG A 704 18.10 -19.63 -14.87
CA ARG A 704 17.34 -18.38 -14.82
C ARG A 704 18.12 -17.22 -14.21
N PHE A 705 19.05 -17.53 -13.30
CA PHE A 705 19.91 -16.55 -12.63
C PHE A 705 20.99 -15.93 -13.53
N LEU A 706 21.08 -16.35 -14.80
CA LEU A 706 21.89 -15.68 -15.80
C LEU A 706 21.22 -14.41 -16.32
N VAL A 707 19.92 -14.19 -16.23
CA VAL A 707 19.28 -13.03 -16.87
C VAL A 707 18.23 -12.43 -15.96
N PHE A 708 17.65 -11.30 -16.34
CA PHE A 708 16.40 -10.93 -15.73
C PHE A 708 15.31 -11.91 -16.17
N TYR A 709 14.65 -12.56 -15.20
CA TYR A 709 13.77 -13.70 -15.45
C TYR A 709 12.34 -13.46 -14.95
N ARG A 710 11.44 -14.28 -15.48
CA ARG A 710 10.04 -14.37 -15.06
C ARG A 710 9.80 -15.73 -14.43
N THR A 711 8.91 -15.75 -13.44
CA THR A 711 8.44 -17.01 -12.82
C THR A 711 6.97 -17.25 -13.08
N LEU A 712 6.22 -16.23 -13.54
CA LEU A 712 4.80 -16.31 -13.82
C LEU A 712 4.55 -16.37 -15.33
N THR A 713 3.75 -17.34 -15.75
CA THR A 713 3.21 -17.44 -17.10
C THR A 713 2.18 -16.33 -17.36
N PRO A 714 1.87 -16.02 -18.63
CA PRO A 714 0.79 -15.08 -18.97
C PRO A 714 -0.56 -15.45 -18.36
N ALA A 715 -0.86 -16.75 -18.24
CA ALA A 715 -2.08 -17.23 -17.60
C ALA A 715 -2.08 -16.91 -16.10
N GLU A 716 -0.99 -17.19 -15.39
CA GLU A 716 -0.86 -16.87 -13.96
C GLU A 716 -0.89 -15.35 -13.67
N LEU A 717 -0.48 -14.51 -14.63
CA LEU A 717 -0.60 -13.04 -14.54
C LEU A 717 -2.02 -12.52 -14.84
N GLN A 718 -2.93 -13.37 -15.32
CA GLN A 718 -4.31 -13.02 -15.68
C GLN A 718 -5.32 -13.63 -14.71
N THR A 719 -5.04 -14.80 -14.13
CA THR A 719 -5.97 -15.51 -13.26
C THR A 719 -5.84 -15.04 -11.81
N ALA A 720 -6.87 -14.39 -11.29
CA ALA A 720 -6.94 -14.06 -9.87
C ALA A 720 -7.20 -15.30 -9.00
N GLN A 721 -6.64 -15.31 -7.80
CA GLN A 721 -6.81 -16.37 -6.82
C GLN A 721 -7.65 -15.86 -5.66
N GLU A 722 -8.54 -16.70 -5.15
CA GLU A 722 -9.29 -16.40 -3.93
C GLU A 722 -8.36 -16.37 -2.72
N ILE A 723 -8.56 -15.37 -1.85
CA ILE A 723 -7.81 -15.22 -0.61
C ILE A 723 -8.77 -14.97 0.56
N ALA A 724 -8.26 -15.19 1.78
CA ALA A 724 -8.95 -14.80 2.99
C ALA A 724 -9.13 -13.27 3.07
N THR A 725 -10.14 -12.78 3.79
CA THR A 725 -10.34 -11.32 3.94
C THR A 725 -9.12 -10.70 4.62
N PRO A 726 -8.46 -9.72 3.99
CA PRO A 726 -7.32 -9.02 4.58
C PRO A 726 -7.66 -8.31 5.88
N LEU A 727 -6.67 -8.06 6.74
CA LEU A 727 -6.89 -7.28 7.95
C LEU A 727 -7.41 -5.87 7.61
N GLY A 728 -8.57 -5.53 8.19
CA GLY A 728 -9.33 -4.30 7.93
C GLY A 728 -10.23 -4.33 6.70
N GLY A 729 -10.09 -5.36 5.84
CA GLY A 729 -11.06 -5.74 4.81
C GLY A 729 -11.43 -4.61 3.86
N GLU A 730 -12.71 -4.58 3.47
CA GLU A 730 -13.25 -3.64 2.47
C GLU A 730 -13.35 -2.24 3.07
N ARG A 731 -13.50 -2.16 4.40
CA ARG A 731 -13.67 -0.92 5.13
C ARG A 731 -12.52 0.05 4.82
N ASN A 732 -11.26 -0.36 5.03
CA ASN A 732 -10.12 0.55 4.78
C ASN A 732 -9.99 0.98 3.31
N LEU A 733 -10.50 0.16 2.37
CA LEU A 733 -10.50 0.54 0.96
C LEU A 733 -11.54 1.61 0.67
N MET A 734 -12.73 1.50 1.27
CA MET A 734 -13.76 2.55 1.20
C MET A 734 -13.27 3.84 1.86
N ASP A 735 -12.66 3.70 3.03
CA ASP A 735 -12.00 4.80 3.75
C ASP A 735 -10.95 5.51 2.87
N PHE A 736 -10.18 4.74 2.10
CA PHE A 736 -9.21 5.29 1.16
C PHE A 736 -9.85 5.99 -0.03
N ALA A 737 -10.92 5.42 -0.59
CA ALA A 737 -11.67 6.06 -1.67
C ALA A 737 -12.23 7.42 -1.22
N ASP A 738 -12.78 7.46 -0.01
CA ASP A 738 -13.29 8.65 0.66
C ASP A 738 -12.24 9.77 0.78
N VAL A 739 -11.03 9.46 1.24
CA VAL A 739 -10.00 10.51 1.35
C VAL A 739 -9.41 10.92 0.00
N GLN A 740 -9.28 9.99 -0.95
CA GLN A 740 -8.82 10.34 -2.30
C GLN A 740 -9.78 11.32 -3.01
N GLU A 741 -11.08 11.23 -2.71
CA GLU A 741 -12.06 12.21 -3.17
C GLU A 741 -11.79 13.62 -2.63
N GLU A 742 -11.45 13.73 -1.34
CA GLU A 742 -11.15 15.00 -0.67
C GLU A 742 -9.79 15.57 -1.14
N GLU A 743 -8.77 14.74 -1.39
CA GLU A 743 -7.50 15.20 -1.98
C GLU A 743 -7.70 15.78 -3.40
N GLN A 744 -8.60 15.20 -4.21
CA GLN A 744 -8.99 15.77 -5.50
C GLN A 744 -9.69 17.13 -5.37
N GLN A 745 -10.19 17.52 -4.19
CA GLN A 745 -10.73 18.87 -3.94
C GLN A 745 -9.61 19.90 -3.84
N VAL A 746 -8.54 19.54 -3.15
CA VAL A 746 -7.43 20.46 -2.84
C VAL A 746 -6.55 20.69 -4.06
N ALA A 747 -6.26 19.66 -4.85
CA ALA A 747 -5.38 19.81 -6.04
C ALA A 747 -5.97 20.76 -7.10
N VAL A 748 -7.28 20.69 -7.34
CA VAL A 748 -7.99 21.62 -8.23
C VAL A 748 -7.97 23.05 -7.67
N ALA A 749 -7.97 23.19 -6.34
CA ALA A 749 -7.88 24.51 -5.72
C ALA A 749 -6.51 25.18 -5.90
N GLU A 750 -5.44 24.39 -6.07
CA GLU A 750 -4.06 24.88 -6.26
C GLU A 750 -3.74 25.16 -7.73
N GLU A 751 -4.07 24.26 -8.67
CA GLU A 751 -3.85 24.48 -10.12
C GLU A 751 -4.56 25.74 -10.63
N ASP A 752 -5.82 25.94 -10.22
CA ASP A 752 -6.62 27.11 -10.63
C ASP A 752 -6.10 28.43 -9.95
N SER A 753 -5.23 28.36 -8.93
CA SER A 753 -4.59 29.55 -8.32
C SER A 753 -3.27 29.95 -8.99
N GLU A 754 -2.61 29.00 -9.66
CA GLU A 754 -1.40 29.24 -10.45
C GLU A 754 -1.75 29.78 -11.85
N GLU A 755 -2.81 29.30 -12.50
CA GLU A 755 -3.28 29.84 -13.80
C GLU A 755 -3.69 31.32 -13.72
N HIS A 756 -4.24 31.79 -12.59
CA HIS A 756 -4.58 33.20 -12.41
C HIS A 756 -3.37 34.13 -12.15
N LEU A 757 -2.19 33.58 -11.84
CA LEU A 757 -0.96 34.37 -11.71
C LEU A 757 -0.21 34.50 -13.03
N GLU A 758 -0.44 33.61 -14.00
CA GLU A 758 0.19 33.67 -15.32
C GLU A 758 -0.58 34.53 -16.34
N GLU A 759 -1.84 34.93 -16.06
CA GLU A 759 -2.61 35.85 -16.92
C GLU A 759 -2.47 37.34 -16.53
N ASP A 760 -1.82 37.65 -15.40
CA ASP A 760 -1.58 39.02 -14.91
C ASP A 760 -0.08 39.47 -14.99
N GLU A 761 0.78 38.67 -15.66
CA GLU A 761 2.12 39.08 -16.17
C GLU A 761 2.13 39.14 -17.71
#